data_AF-B2VIZ9-F1
#
_entry.id   AF-B2VIZ9-F1
#
_cell.length_a   1.000
_cell.length_b   1.000
_cell.length_c   1.000
_cell.angle_alpha   90.00
_cell.angle_beta   90.00
_cell.angle_gamma   90.00
#
_symmetry.space_group_name_H-M   'P 1'
#
loop_
_entity.id
_entity.type
_entity.pdbx_description
1 polymer ?
#
loop_
_entity_poly.entity_id
_entity_poly.type
_entity_poly.pdbx_seq_one_letter_code
_entity_poly.pdbx_strand_id
1 'polypeptide(L)'
;MSTFYDEVKIEKLFDFSCIDERENISWADIVRQVGKTLASPVRTLGDESLIIYYHNALGKGCPTNQTTERVDKINGKIDSLTTQILTLLPGSQVIAVAQLIVAPALQVLADDLSGKPINLQNIAGVNQQLMFMIRQTIPTLSGSEMVSLYENSGKQKGKNGIAIGEPVRRFILKDKKLAVEIKGKAYSYHRRKTGESYINDGDTTRVIAYNKSSFQWEFISKEKELIYSSYNTNYSKDFGIPINKFIKNRDVLLQADNENTDIISFNRRAGKLSEYVLIRGYLVPVEQYDIFDSTISVAISPKKKERSILLSTEYGWVFEEESTQVDENLDVLLGSNGNGKTITHDRLFSNIMTDGFSYDHEGNFYLKYKQKYYEVHQPFSDIYNLVNRPESLFVKENGIFKLRNSPDVIFGYRNLSVGFPTLDPVSERPLSIEEEAYDFLCTHGERANAPPVRKIGPGVYVDKKGKMLFTVNNKYFSVSSYSRGNIFIRNAIDPSSENNIGLFLSRDIYLRERGAVKENPLNYIELEHCDLKRSPEISTSCTPLVITDSLDALLKHNIELGHVSKKTILNTRLVQYKMPEFPGLFVNPEKNKYYYLYNGHFFRAEIISSDSKSNAVNRAMLRIFTKGDVFRKKNDITTIIFDEKNGRIELKNQIDFLAERLGMRKGAISNYLSNRIYNSITGLDTIRNIVDQVLMSKRFIIANPREKYSPFIDSEDVKDLIGRHFYSSRIMYSKNTVELSELTKLTDSHPLYLRGAKLNVENAVNHLNREVIPSVIKELSSFSQNCENYLRIVMNTDNVEFLRSFALTLKNYLIRTQSALKLNKIHLASLVKEPLTDHMLPGDEIVHHRPILTEEERNFGTLAFALLDRSGKIFINADKLYFVDPTHPDQTMRQVPVLSLSSTLLHEASHVGMMTSDIVYFPLEDGDFIPVLDAKDDMIEKIRTGKVVEKSDFKELNKQYLSRISLYRGHMDHFMKPENLAYLASHDPGYLGHLLLNTADGIALLTRDIYQNRLVKDA
;
A
#
# COMPACT_ATOMS: atom_id res chain seq x y z
N MET A 1 73.55 -36.38 71.42
CA MET A 1 74.42 -35.68 70.44
C MET A 1 74.61 -36.60 69.24
N SER A 2 73.90 -36.32 68.15
CA SER A 2 74.33 -36.64 66.78
C SER A 2 73.40 -35.92 65.80
N THR A 3 74.02 -35.21 64.87
CA THR A 3 73.46 -34.30 63.85
C THR A 3 72.84 -35.06 62.69
N PHE A 4 71.61 -34.70 62.29
CA PHE A 4 71.06 -35.00 60.97
C PHE A 4 71.48 -33.89 60.00
N TYR A 5 72.02 -34.29 58.83
CA TYR A 5 72.31 -33.42 57.69
C TYR A 5 71.03 -33.24 56.85
N ASP A 6 70.65 -31.99 56.58
CA ASP A 6 69.66 -31.63 55.54
C ASP A 6 70.31 -31.79 54.15
N GLU A 7 69.60 -32.45 53.23
CA GLU A 7 69.93 -32.47 51.80
C GLU A 7 69.63 -31.09 51.17
N VAL A 8 70.65 -30.50 50.52
CA VAL A 8 70.54 -29.21 49.84
C VAL A 8 69.77 -29.37 48.52
N LYS A 9 68.62 -28.70 48.40
CA LYS A 9 67.86 -28.58 47.15
C LYS A 9 68.52 -27.50 46.27
N ILE A 10 69.04 -27.88 45.11
CA ILE A 10 69.57 -26.93 44.12
C ILE A 10 68.38 -26.23 43.45
N GLU A 11 68.05 -24.99 43.84
CA GLU A 11 67.13 -24.14 43.09
C GLU A 11 67.88 -23.44 41.95
N LYS A 12 67.43 -23.63 40.70
CA LYS A 12 67.92 -22.84 39.56
C LYS A 12 67.51 -21.37 39.80
N LEU A 13 68.48 -20.49 39.98
CA LEU A 13 68.28 -19.04 40.22
C LEU A 13 67.56 -18.32 39.06
N PHE A 14 67.54 -18.90 37.85
CA PHE A 14 66.89 -18.35 36.67
C PHE A 14 66.21 -19.44 35.84
N ASP A 15 65.03 -19.14 35.29
CA ASP A 15 64.28 -20.00 34.36
C ASP A 15 64.82 -19.83 32.94
N PHE A 16 65.20 -20.89 32.24
CA PHE A 16 65.71 -20.85 30.86
C PHE A 16 64.76 -21.52 29.85
N SER A 17 63.53 -21.85 30.27
CA SER A 17 62.53 -22.58 29.46
C SER A 17 62.31 -22.00 28.06
N CYS A 18 62.25 -20.68 27.91
CA CYS A 18 62.14 -19.99 26.62
C CYS A 18 63.33 -20.26 25.68
N ILE A 19 64.56 -20.43 26.19
CA ILE A 19 65.71 -20.77 25.35
C ILE A 19 65.65 -22.24 24.95
N ASP A 20 65.30 -23.12 25.89
CA ASP A 20 65.14 -24.56 25.64
C ASP A 20 64.04 -24.85 24.59
N GLU A 21 62.94 -24.10 24.61
CA GLU A 21 61.87 -24.15 23.59
C GLU A 21 62.36 -23.82 22.17
N ARG A 22 63.46 -23.05 22.05
CA ARG A 22 64.03 -22.62 20.76
C ARG A 22 65.12 -23.56 20.24
N GLU A 23 65.69 -24.41 21.09
CA GLU A 23 66.65 -25.45 20.69
C GLU A 23 65.95 -26.68 20.07
N ASN A 24 64.69 -26.95 20.43
CA ASN A 24 63.92 -28.09 19.95
C ASN A 24 62.53 -27.67 19.39
N ILE A 25 62.51 -27.10 18.18
CA ILE A 25 61.28 -26.61 17.54
C ILE A 25 60.75 -27.65 16.54
N SER A 26 59.51 -28.12 16.70
CA SER A 26 58.85 -28.99 15.72
C SER A 26 58.34 -28.22 14.50
N TRP A 27 58.08 -28.91 13.38
CA TRP A 27 57.48 -28.29 12.19
C TRP A 27 56.16 -27.57 12.50
N ALA A 28 55.33 -28.16 13.36
CA ALA A 28 54.09 -27.54 13.79
C ALA A 28 54.35 -26.28 14.64
N ASP A 29 55.40 -26.23 15.45
CA ASP A 29 55.79 -25.04 16.20
C ASP A 29 56.28 -23.91 15.27
N ILE A 30 57.01 -24.25 14.20
CA ILE A 30 57.40 -23.28 13.15
C ILE A 30 56.15 -22.70 12.47
N VAL A 31 55.22 -23.54 12.01
CA VAL A 31 53.99 -23.08 11.34
C VAL A 31 53.14 -22.22 12.28
N ARG A 32 53.04 -22.59 13.56
CA ARG A 32 52.35 -21.80 14.58
C ARG A 32 53.02 -20.45 14.79
N GLN A 33 54.35 -20.41 14.83
CA GLN A 33 55.11 -19.18 15.02
C GLN A 33 54.96 -18.26 13.81
N VAL A 34 55.04 -18.78 12.59
CA VAL A 34 54.72 -18.03 11.36
C VAL A 34 53.30 -17.46 11.44
N GLY A 35 52.33 -18.26 11.87
CA GLY A 35 50.95 -17.80 12.09
C GLY A 35 50.82 -16.72 13.17
N LYS A 36 51.56 -16.80 14.28
CA LYS A 36 51.58 -15.78 15.34
C LYS A 36 52.22 -14.48 14.86
N THR A 37 53.37 -14.57 14.19
CA THR A 37 54.10 -13.42 13.63
C THR A 37 53.29 -12.71 12.55
N LEU A 38 52.61 -13.47 11.67
CA LEU A 38 51.73 -12.85 10.67
C LEU A 38 50.54 -12.16 11.33
N ALA A 39 49.99 -12.69 12.42
CA ALA A 39 48.86 -12.08 13.13
C ALA A 39 49.26 -10.83 13.96
N SER A 40 50.43 -10.83 14.57
CA SER A 40 50.90 -9.77 15.49
C SER A 40 52.42 -9.53 15.37
N PRO A 41 52.90 -8.96 14.25
CA PRO A 41 54.33 -8.90 13.95
C PRO A 41 55.15 -8.08 14.95
N VAL A 42 54.62 -6.95 15.44
CA VAL A 42 55.34 -6.07 16.37
C VAL A 42 55.42 -6.68 17.76
N ARG A 43 54.34 -7.32 18.22
CA ARG A 43 54.30 -8.06 19.47
C ARG A 43 55.26 -9.23 19.46
N THR A 44 55.17 -10.10 18.46
CA THR A 44 56.04 -11.28 18.38
C THR A 44 57.51 -10.87 18.26
N LEU A 45 57.84 -9.81 17.50
CA LEU A 45 59.21 -9.29 17.45
C LEU A 45 59.66 -8.72 18.80
N GLY A 46 58.78 -8.01 19.52
CA GLY A 46 59.08 -7.47 20.84
C GLY A 46 59.35 -8.54 21.88
N ASP A 47 58.57 -9.63 21.86
CA ASP A 47 58.73 -10.77 22.77
C ASP A 47 60.07 -11.49 22.53
N GLU A 48 60.40 -11.77 21.27
CA GLU A 48 61.69 -12.38 20.91
C GLU A 48 62.87 -11.46 21.27
N SER A 49 62.74 -10.16 21.02
CA SER A 49 63.78 -9.19 21.34
C SER A 49 64.04 -9.10 22.85
N LEU A 50 62.99 -9.20 23.66
CA LEU A 50 63.10 -9.17 25.12
C LEU A 50 63.79 -10.44 25.65
N ILE A 51 63.46 -11.59 25.08
CA ILE A 51 64.09 -12.88 25.42
C ILE A 51 65.58 -12.84 25.08
N ILE A 52 65.94 -12.36 23.88
CA ILE A 52 67.34 -12.19 23.46
C ILE A 52 68.09 -11.22 24.38
N TYR A 53 67.48 -10.09 24.73
CA TYR A 53 68.11 -9.10 25.61
C TYR A 53 68.38 -9.64 27.02
N TYR A 54 67.40 -10.33 27.61
CA TYR A 54 67.56 -10.94 28.93
C TYR A 54 68.64 -12.01 28.95
N HIS A 55 68.68 -12.85 27.91
CA HIS A 55 69.66 -13.93 27.80
C HIS A 55 71.07 -13.43 27.49
N ASN A 56 71.24 -12.66 26.41
CA ASN A 56 72.57 -12.30 25.88
C ASN A 56 73.17 -11.06 26.55
N ALA A 57 72.36 -10.07 26.92
CA ALA A 57 72.87 -8.81 27.46
C ALA A 57 72.88 -8.78 28.99
N LEU A 58 71.89 -9.41 29.65
CA LEU A 58 71.78 -9.43 31.11
C LEU A 58 72.30 -10.72 31.76
N GLY A 59 72.59 -11.76 30.98
CA GLY A 59 73.01 -13.08 31.50
C GLY A 59 71.96 -13.73 32.41
N LYS A 60 70.69 -13.31 32.29
CA LYS A 60 69.57 -13.86 33.04
C LYS A 60 68.81 -14.85 32.16
N GLY A 61 68.02 -15.71 32.78
CA GLY A 61 67.06 -16.55 32.07
C GLY A 61 65.94 -15.73 31.41
N CYS A 62 64.79 -16.35 31.19
CA CYS A 62 63.61 -15.78 30.57
C CYS A 62 63.10 -14.52 31.31
N PRO A 63 62.51 -13.55 30.57
CA PRO A 63 61.98 -12.33 31.16
C PRO A 63 60.84 -12.61 32.15
N THR A 64 60.79 -11.85 33.24
CA THR A 64 59.76 -12.00 34.28
C THR A 64 58.38 -11.60 33.76
N ASN A 65 57.32 -12.34 34.14
CA ASN A 65 55.95 -12.19 33.64
C ASN A 65 55.43 -10.74 33.64
N GLN A 66 55.71 -9.93 34.67
CA GLN A 66 55.30 -8.51 34.73
C GLN A 66 55.92 -7.63 33.63
N THR A 67 57.16 -7.94 33.22
CA THR A 67 57.89 -7.19 32.20
C THR A 67 57.37 -7.58 30.81
N THR A 68 57.14 -8.87 30.61
CA THR A 68 56.56 -9.44 29.38
C THR A 68 55.13 -8.92 29.17
N GLU A 69 54.27 -8.95 30.20
CA GLU A 69 52.88 -8.45 30.12
C GLU A 69 52.78 -6.95 29.77
N ARG A 70 53.72 -6.14 30.29
CA ARG A 70 53.73 -4.69 30.02
C ARG A 70 54.14 -4.39 28.58
N VAL A 71 55.15 -5.10 28.06
CA VAL A 71 55.61 -4.99 26.66
C VAL A 71 54.56 -5.54 25.70
N ASP A 72 53.96 -6.69 26.03
CA ASP A 72 52.85 -7.32 25.30
C ASP A 72 51.66 -6.38 25.14
N LYS A 73 51.26 -5.71 26.23
CA LYS A 73 50.09 -4.82 26.22
C LYS A 73 50.32 -3.56 25.38
N ILE A 74 51.56 -3.07 25.30
CA ILE A 74 51.92 -1.93 24.46
C ILE A 74 52.00 -2.37 23.00
N ASN A 75 52.76 -3.43 22.72
CA ASN A 75 52.99 -3.91 21.36
C ASN A 75 51.72 -4.49 20.71
N GLY A 76 50.87 -5.18 21.47
CA GLY A 76 49.57 -5.67 20.98
C GLY A 76 48.60 -4.54 20.61
N LYS A 77 48.66 -3.39 21.28
CA LYS A 77 47.90 -2.20 20.85
C LYS A 77 48.47 -1.61 19.57
N ILE A 78 49.80 -1.60 19.43
CA ILE A 78 50.48 -1.15 18.21
C ILE A 78 50.12 -2.06 17.04
N ASP A 79 50.11 -3.38 17.19
CA ASP A 79 49.68 -4.31 16.13
C ASP A 79 48.22 -4.11 15.73
N SER A 80 47.32 -3.89 16.69
CA SER A 80 45.91 -3.60 16.40
C SER A 80 45.75 -2.29 15.63
N LEU A 81 46.45 -1.23 16.04
CA LEU A 81 46.52 0.05 15.32
C LEU A 81 47.15 -0.12 13.93
N THR A 82 48.22 -0.89 13.83
CA THR A 82 48.95 -1.13 12.57
C THR A 82 48.08 -1.92 11.61
N THR A 83 47.35 -2.94 12.08
CA THR A 83 46.36 -3.67 11.28
C THR A 83 45.21 -2.75 10.85
N GLN A 84 44.75 -1.87 11.73
CA GLN A 84 43.73 -0.86 11.39
C GLN A 84 44.22 0.18 10.38
N ILE A 85 45.50 0.57 10.42
CA ILE A 85 46.15 1.52 9.49
C ILE A 85 46.47 0.83 8.16
N LEU A 86 47.02 -0.37 8.16
CA LEU A 86 47.30 -1.18 6.97
C LEU A 86 46.01 -1.52 6.21
N THR A 87 44.90 -1.75 6.92
CA THR A 87 43.59 -1.89 6.27
C THR A 87 43.05 -0.58 5.67
N LEU A 88 43.60 0.60 6.02
CA LEU A 88 43.25 1.90 5.43
C LEU A 88 44.13 2.28 4.23
N LEU A 89 45.27 1.61 4.01
CA LEU A 89 46.23 1.96 2.96
C LEU A 89 45.91 1.25 1.63
N PRO A 90 45.79 1.98 0.50
CA PRO A 90 45.63 1.39 -0.82
C PRO A 90 46.83 0.49 -1.19
N GLY A 91 46.59 -0.75 -1.61
CA GLY A 91 47.63 -1.71 -2.02
C GLY A 91 48.09 -2.69 -0.93
N SER A 92 47.65 -2.50 0.33
CA SER A 92 48.02 -3.36 1.45
C SER A 92 47.04 -4.53 1.69
N GLN A 93 46.14 -4.83 0.74
CA GLN A 93 45.04 -5.80 0.94
C GLN A 93 45.54 -7.24 1.14
N VAL A 94 46.63 -7.62 0.47
CA VAL A 94 47.25 -8.95 0.61
C VAL A 94 47.77 -9.15 2.03
N ILE A 95 48.28 -8.10 2.67
CA ILE A 95 48.80 -8.12 4.04
C ILE A 95 47.65 -8.26 5.04
N ALA A 96 46.53 -7.58 4.82
CA ALA A 96 45.33 -7.72 5.65
C ALA A 96 44.71 -9.13 5.55
N VAL A 97 44.66 -9.72 4.35
CA VAL A 97 44.21 -11.12 4.16
C VAL A 97 45.18 -12.10 4.83
N ALA A 98 46.48 -11.86 4.73
CA ALA A 98 47.49 -12.65 5.42
C ALA A 98 47.32 -12.59 6.95
N GLN A 99 47.04 -11.41 7.51
CA GLN A 99 46.83 -11.17 8.94
C GLN A 99 45.51 -11.72 9.49
N LEU A 100 44.41 -11.56 8.75
CA LEU A 100 43.06 -11.83 9.27
C LEU A 100 42.50 -13.22 8.90
N ILE A 101 43.04 -13.85 7.86
CA ILE A 101 42.55 -15.12 7.33
C ILE A 101 43.64 -16.18 7.35
N VAL A 102 44.79 -15.90 6.73
CA VAL A 102 45.88 -16.90 6.60
C VAL A 102 46.54 -17.17 7.96
N ALA A 103 46.81 -16.13 8.75
CA ALA A 103 47.49 -16.27 10.03
C ALA A 103 46.69 -17.09 11.07
N PRO A 104 45.38 -16.86 11.29
CA PRO A 104 44.57 -17.75 12.12
C PRO A 104 44.48 -19.18 11.57
N ALA A 105 44.41 -19.34 10.24
CA ALA A 105 44.35 -20.67 9.60
C ALA A 105 45.64 -21.48 9.81
N LEU A 106 46.81 -20.83 9.73
CA LEU A 106 48.11 -21.46 10.01
C LEU A 106 48.24 -21.87 11.48
N GLN A 107 47.74 -21.04 12.41
CA GLN A 107 47.72 -21.40 13.84
C GLN A 107 46.79 -22.60 14.11
N VAL A 108 45.59 -22.63 13.52
CA VAL A 108 44.66 -23.77 13.62
C VAL A 108 45.26 -25.05 13.02
N LEU A 109 45.90 -24.95 11.85
CA LEU A 109 46.57 -26.08 11.21
C LEU A 109 47.73 -26.61 12.05
N ALA A 110 48.50 -25.72 12.67
CA ALA A 110 49.59 -26.11 13.57
C ALA A 110 49.08 -26.74 14.88
N ASP A 111 47.99 -26.23 15.46
CA ASP A 111 47.39 -26.80 16.67
C ASP A 111 46.86 -28.22 16.41
N ASP A 112 46.21 -28.44 15.26
CA ASP A 112 45.75 -29.77 14.82
C ASP A 112 46.93 -30.74 14.59
N LEU A 113 47.98 -30.29 13.88
CA LEU A 113 49.20 -31.09 13.65
C LEU A 113 49.95 -31.46 14.94
N SER A 114 49.79 -30.70 16.03
CA SER A 114 50.38 -31.00 17.34
C SER A 114 49.43 -31.69 18.32
N GLY A 115 48.20 -32.02 17.92
CA GLY A 115 47.18 -32.58 18.80
C GLY A 115 46.73 -31.64 19.93
N LYS A 116 46.95 -30.33 19.78
CA LYS A 116 46.54 -29.30 20.76
C LYS A 116 45.06 -28.93 20.53
N PRO A 117 44.31 -28.55 21.59
CA PRO A 117 42.92 -28.14 21.45
C PRO A 117 42.81 -26.90 20.56
N ILE A 118 42.06 -27.05 19.46
CA ILE A 118 41.93 -26.01 18.44
C ILE A 118 41.19 -24.79 19.02
N ASN A 119 41.75 -23.59 18.82
CA ASN A 119 41.11 -22.35 19.26
C ASN A 119 39.85 -22.02 18.42
N LEU A 120 38.68 -22.27 19.00
CA LEU A 120 37.37 -22.09 18.36
C LEU A 120 37.04 -20.63 17.98
N GLN A 121 37.64 -19.64 18.65
CA GLN A 121 37.42 -18.22 18.31
C GLN A 121 38.08 -17.84 16.99
N ASN A 122 39.28 -18.39 16.71
CA ASN A 122 39.98 -18.19 15.45
C ASN A 122 39.20 -18.82 14.27
N ILE A 123 38.58 -19.99 14.50
CA ILE A 123 37.70 -20.64 13.51
C ILE A 123 36.42 -19.83 13.26
N ALA A 124 35.78 -19.31 14.31
CA ALA A 124 34.54 -18.55 14.19
C ALA A 124 34.73 -17.26 13.38
N GLY A 125 35.85 -16.54 13.59
CA GLY A 125 36.18 -15.31 12.85
C GLY A 125 36.41 -15.54 11.36
N VAL A 126 37.18 -16.57 11.00
CA VAL A 126 37.44 -16.95 9.59
C VAL A 126 36.14 -17.41 8.91
N ASN A 127 35.35 -18.25 9.58
CA ASN A 127 34.08 -18.74 9.04
C ASN A 127 33.06 -17.61 8.82
N GLN A 128 32.99 -16.62 9.72
CA GLN A 128 32.04 -15.52 9.57
C GLN A 128 32.36 -14.63 8.35
N GLN A 129 33.65 -14.35 8.10
CA GLN A 129 34.08 -13.55 6.95
C GLN A 129 33.92 -14.33 5.63
N LEU A 130 34.27 -15.62 5.63
CA LEU A 130 34.10 -16.50 4.47
C LEU A 130 32.61 -16.69 4.12
N MET A 131 31.76 -16.92 5.12
CA MET A 131 30.31 -17.06 4.93
C MET A 131 29.63 -15.76 4.47
N PHE A 132 30.14 -14.60 4.89
CA PHE A 132 29.66 -13.31 4.41
C PHE A 132 29.96 -13.12 2.91
N MET A 133 31.19 -13.42 2.49
CA MET A 133 31.56 -13.39 1.07
C MET A 133 30.77 -14.40 0.24
N ILE A 134 30.67 -15.66 0.70
CA ILE A 134 29.92 -16.72 0.03
C ILE A 134 28.44 -16.33 -0.15
N ARG A 135 27.79 -15.77 0.89
CA ARG A 135 26.38 -15.33 0.81
C ARG A 135 26.16 -14.17 -0.17
N GLN A 136 27.20 -13.38 -0.46
CA GLN A 136 27.14 -12.26 -1.39
C GLN A 136 27.47 -12.67 -2.83
N THR A 137 28.32 -13.68 -3.00
CA THR A 137 28.72 -14.18 -4.33
C THR A 137 27.77 -15.21 -4.90
N ILE A 138 27.19 -16.13 -4.10
CA ILE A 138 26.29 -17.18 -4.62
C ILE A 138 25.18 -16.65 -5.56
N PRO A 139 24.48 -15.54 -5.25
CA PRO A 139 23.43 -15.04 -6.14
C PRO A 139 23.91 -14.51 -7.50
N THR A 140 25.21 -14.25 -7.65
CA THR A 140 25.81 -13.67 -8.86
C THR A 140 26.59 -14.70 -9.69
N LEU A 141 26.62 -15.96 -9.25
CA LEU A 141 27.21 -17.07 -10.00
C LEU A 141 26.25 -17.54 -11.11
N SER A 142 26.83 -17.90 -12.24
CA SER A 142 26.17 -18.69 -13.27
C SER A 142 26.05 -20.16 -12.86
N GLY A 143 25.22 -20.93 -13.57
CA GLY A 143 25.10 -22.38 -13.36
C GLY A 143 26.43 -23.11 -13.54
N SER A 144 27.22 -22.73 -14.56
CA SER A 144 28.53 -23.33 -14.86
C SER A 144 29.60 -22.99 -13.81
N GLU A 145 29.63 -21.75 -13.30
CA GLU A 145 30.52 -21.38 -12.19
C GLU A 145 30.16 -22.09 -10.88
N MET A 146 28.87 -22.35 -10.65
CA MET A 146 28.46 -23.18 -9.53
C MET A 146 28.97 -24.61 -9.70
N VAL A 147 28.85 -25.22 -10.89
CA VAL A 147 29.34 -26.58 -11.18
C VAL A 147 30.86 -26.68 -11.00
N SER A 148 31.62 -25.69 -11.48
CA SER A 148 33.09 -25.69 -11.40
C SER A 148 33.62 -25.59 -9.96
N LEU A 149 32.86 -25.00 -9.04
CA LEU A 149 33.17 -25.03 -7.61
C LEU A 149 33.07 -26.44 -6.99
N TYR A 150 32.36 -27.36 -7.65
CA TYR A 150 32.14 -28.73 -7.18
C TYR A 150 32.99 -29.79 -7.92
N GLU A 151 33.37 -29.56 -9.18
CA GLU A 151 34.23 -30.48 -9.94
C GLU A 151 35.71 -30.39 -9.51
N ASN A 152 36.05 -31.05 -8.40
CA ASN A 152 37.45 -31.18 -7.94
C ASN A 152 38.36 -32.05 -8.84
N SER A 153 37.86 -32.63 -9.95
CA SER A 153 38.57 -33.59 -10.81
C SER A 153 39.02 -33.04 -12.17
N GLY A 154 38.69 -31.79 -12.53
CA GLY A 154 39.05 -31.20 -13.83
C GLY A 154 40.55 -30.94 -14.05
N LYS A 155 41.38 -31.00 -13.01
CA LYS A 155 42.82 -30.69 -13.10
C LYS A 155 43.69 -31.75 -13.81
N GLN A 156 43.13 -32.89 -14.26
CA GLN A 156 43.94 -33.94 -14.91
C GLN A 156 43.48 -34.45 -16.28
N LYS A 157 42.58 -33.77 -17.00
CA LYS A 157 42.36 -34.09 -18.43
C LYS A 157 42.48 -32.87 -19.32
N GLY A 158 43.73 -32.46 -19.53
CA GLY A 158 44.11 -31.79 -20.76
C GLY A 158 43.80 -32.71 -21.94
N LYS A 159 42.66 -32.45 -22.59
CA LYS A 159 42.53 -32.32 -24.05
C LYS A 159 41.10 -32.10 -24.54
N ASN A 160 40.05 -32.21 -23.71
CA ASN A 160 38.68 -31.79 -24.02
C ASN A 160 37.89 -31.28 -22.78
N GLY A 161 38.57 -30.88 -21.70
CA GLY A 161 37.94 -30.37 -20.48
C GLY A 161 37.69 -28.86 -20.55
N ILE A 162 36.46 -28.46 -20.22
CA ILE A 162 35.92 -27.09 -20.23
C ILE A 162 36.94 -26.10 -19.66
N ALA A 163 37.29 -25.08 -20.44
CA ALA A 163 38.19 -24.02 -20.01
C ALA A 163 37.57 -23.28 -18.82
N ILE A 164 38.29 -23.20 -17.71
CA ILE A 164 37.95 -22.32 -16.59
C ILE A 164 38.04 -20.89 -17.16
N GLY A 165 36.90 -20.24 -17.38
CA GLY A 165 36.86 -18.82 -17.74
C GLY A 165 37.62 -17.99 -16.71
N GLU A 166 38.22 -16.88 -17.13
CA GLU A 166 38.93 -15.98 -16.20
C GLU A 166 38.00 -15.57 -15.04
N PRO A 167 38.47 -15.59 -13.78
CA PRO A 167 37.64 -15.25 -12.64
C PRO A 167 37.09 -13.83 -12.75
N VAL A 168 35.78 -13.71 -12.96
CA VAL A 168 35.13 -12.40 -13.11
C VAL A 168 35.10 -11.66 -11.77
N ARG A 169 35.75 -10.49 -11.74
CA ARG A 169 35.77 -9.62 -10.56
C ARG A 169 34.44 -8.90 -10.39
N ARG A 170 33.56 -9.46 -9.56
CA ARG A 170 32.21 -8.93 -9.31
C ARG A 170 32.17 -7.82 -8.26
N PHE A 171 33.11 -7.83 -7.33
CA PHE A 171 33.15 -6.90 -6.23
C PHE A 171 34.53 -6.26 -6.12
N ILE A 172 34.52 -5.02 -5.70
CA ILE A 172 35.71 -4.25 -5.34
C ILE A 172 35.64 -3.92 -3.84
N LEU A 173 36.76 -3.49 -3.28
CA LEU A 173 36.81 -3.03 -1.89
C LEU A 173 36.98 -1.52 -1.89
N LYS A 174 36.08 -0.80 -1.21
CA LYS A 174 36.11 0.65 -1.03
C LYS A 174 35.86 0.96 0.45
N ASP A 175 36.70 1.77 1.08
CA ASP A 175 36.59 2.16 2.49
C ASP A 175 36.37 0.97 3.46
N LYS A 176 37.11 -0.13 3.23
CA LYS A 176 37.02 -1.39 4.00
C LYS A 176 35.65 -2.09 3.92
N LYS A 177 34.79 -1.71 2.98
CA LYS A 177 33.50 -2.33 2.73
C LYS A 177 33.45 -2.91 1.33
N LEU A 178 32.62 -3.93 1.16
CA LEU A 178 32.31 -4.47 -0.15
C LEU A 178 31.71 -3.35 -0.99
N ALA A 179 32.15 -3.23 -2.23
CA ALA A 179 31.72 -2.21 -3.17
C ALA A 179 31.53 -2.84 -4.55
N VAL A 180 30.76 -2.16 -5.37
CA VAL A 180 30.50 -2.52 -6.77
C VAL A 180 30.88 -1.35 -7.66
N GLU A 181 31.29 -1.68 -8.88
CA GLU A 181 31.57 -0.69 -9.91
C GLU A 181 30.40 -0.64 -10.88
N ILE A 182 29.83 0.55 -11.08
CA ILE A 182 28.71 0.77 -11.97
C ILE A 182 29.04 1.99 -12.83
N LYS A 183 29.09 1.82 -14.16
CA LYS A 183 29.47 2.87 -15.12
C LYS A 183 30.78 3.60 -14.74
N GLY A 184 31.80 2.85 -14.30
CA GLY A 184 33.12 3.38 -13.93
C GLY A 184 33.20 4.08 -12.57
N LYS A 185 32.11 4.09 -11.78
CA LYS A 185 32.08 4.67 -10.43
C LYS A 185 31.89 3.58 -9.38
N ALA A 186 32.71 3.64 -8.34
CA ALA A 186 32.70 2.69 -7.22
C ALA A 186 31.71 3.11 -6.12
N TYR A 187 30.80 2.22 -5.75
CA TYR A 187 29.76 2.43 -4.74
C TYR A 187 29.81 1.36 -3.65
N SER A 188 29.58 1.74 -2.40
CA SER A 188 29.47 0.78 -1.29
C SER A 188 28.26 -0.13 -1.50
N TYR A 189 28.48 -1.44 -1.46
CA TYR A 189 27.47 -2.46 -1.65
C TYR A 189 26.71 -2.70 -0.35
N HIS A 190 25.39 -2.70 -0.45
CA HIS A 190 24.49 -3.01 0.63
C HIS A 190 23.45 -4.04 0.19
N ARG A 191 22.93 -4.81 1.15
CA ARG A 191 21.86 -5.78 0.90
C ARG A 191 20.81 -5.71 1.99
N ARG A 192 19.54 -5.63 1.61
CA ARG A 192 18.40 -5.63 2.56
C ARG A 192 18.15 -7.04 3.10
N LYS A 193 17.41 -7.13 4.20
CA LYS A 193 16.88 -8.42 4.72
C LYS A 193 16.03 -9.15 3.69
N THR A 194 15.34 -8.40 2.83
CA THR A 194 14.55 -8.92 1.70
C THR A 194 15.42 -9.58 0.65
N GLY A 195 16.75 -9.38 0.65
CA GLY A 195 17.70 -9.94 -0.31
C GLY A 195 18.02 -9.03 -1.50
N GLU A 196 17.34 -7.88 -1.61
CA GLU A 196 17.59 -6.81 -2.58
C GLU A 196 18.98 -6.19 -2.39
N SER A 197 19.71 -6.02 -3.49
CA SER A 197 21.02 -5.38 -3.51
C SER A 197 20.88 -3.90 -3.86
N TYR A 198 21.54 -3.01 -3.12
CA TYR A 198 21.42 -1.58 -3.32
C TYR A 198 22.71 -0.83 -3.01
N ILE A 199 22.78 0.41 -3.48
CA ILE A 199 23.84 1.38 -3.21
C ILE A 199 23.24 2.72 -2.75
N ASN A 200 24.07 3.55 -2.14
CA ASN A 200 23.74 4.95 -1.85
C ASN A 200 24.53 5.87 -2.81
N ASP A 201 23.83 6.69 -3.60
CA ASP A 201 24.39 7.75 -4.44
C ASP A 201 23.91 9.10 -3.90
N GLY A 202 24.74 9.75 -3.07
CA GLY A 202 24.34 10.90 -2.27
C GLY A 202 23.22 10.54 -1.28
N ASP A 203 22.15 11.34 -1.26
CA ASP A 203 20.95 11.10 -0.44
C ASP A 203 19.96 10.12 -1.09
N THR A 204 20.29 9.55 -2.25
CA THR A 204 19.41 8.66 -2.98
C THR A 204 19.87 7.20 -2.89
N THR A 205 18.96 6.31 -2.49
CA THR A 205 19.20 4.86 -2.54
C THR A 205 18.78 4.31 -3.89
N ARG A 206 19.67 3.56 -4.55
CA ARG A 206 19.41 2.93 -5.85
C ARG A 206 19.59 1.42 -5.78
N VAL A 207 18.64 0.69 -6.37
CA VAL A 207 18.68 -0.78 -6.47
C VAL A 207 19.60 -1.17 -7.62
N ILE A 208 20.32 -2.27 -7.44
CA ILE A 208 21.31 -2.76 -8.40
C ILE A 208 21.13 -4.27 -8.57
N ALA A 209 21.47 -4.78 -9.75
CA ALA A 209 21.60 -6.21 -9.98
C ALA A 209 22.83 -6.51 -10.82
N TYR A 210 23.30 -7.74 -10.70
CA TYR A 210 24.40 -8.24 -11.50
C TYR A 210 23.84 -8.80 -12.80
N ASN A 211 24.17 -8.17 -13.91
CA ASN A 211 23.84 -8.65 -15.24
C ASN A 211 24.77 -9.81 -15.58
N LYS A 212 24.20 -10.99 -15.75
CA LYS A 212 24.96 -12.22 -16.02
C LYS A 212 25.46 -12.29 -17.46
N SER A 213 24.76 -11.63 -18.39
CA SER A 213 25.14 -11.58 -19.80
C SER A 213 26.27 -10.58 -20.06
N SER A 214 26.25 -9.41 -19.40
CA SER A 214 27.29 -8.38 -19.53
C SER A 214 28.42 -8.49 -18.50
N PHE A 215 28.27 -9.40 -17.52
CA PHE A 215 29.20 -9.59 -16.40
C PHE A 215 29.49 -8.32 -15.58
N GLN A 216 28.49 -7.42 -15.46
CA GLN A 216 28.63 -6.13 -14.79
C GLN A 216 27.48 -5.84 -13.83
N TRP A 217 27.74 -5.00 -12.83
CA TRP A 217 26.68 -4.43 -12.01
C TRP A 217 26.02 -3.27 -12.73
N GLU A 218 24.70 -3.30 -12.75
CA GLU A 218 23.89 -2.29 -13.43
C GLU A 218 22.88 -1.67 -12.47
N PHE A 219 22.54 -0.40 -12.72
CA PHE A 219 21.34 0.18 -12.16
C PHE A 219 20.14 -0.46 -12.84
N ILE A 220 19.28 -1.12 -12.06
CA ILE A 220 18.04 -1.67 -12.60
C ILE A 220 16.91 -0.67 -12.43
N SER A 221 16.08 -0.53 -13.47
CA SER A 221 14.80 0.16 -13.35
C SER A 221 13.83 -0.71 -12.55
N LYS A 222 12.88 -0.09 -11.85
CA LYS A 222 11.87 -0.82 -11.06
C LYS A 222 11.00 -1.77 -11.88
N GLU A 223 10.82 -1.47 -13.17
CA GLU A 223 10.12 -2.34 -14.12
C GLU A 223 10.90 -3.64 -14.39
N LYS A 224 12.21 -3.66 -14.13
CA LYS A 224 13.11 -4.83 -14.25
C LYS A 224 13.45 -5.47 -12.89
N GLU A 225 12.90 -4.99 -11.77
CA GLU A 225 13.10 -5.55 -10.42
C GLU A 225 12.32 -6.86 -10.17
N LEU A 226 11.78 -7.52 -11.20
CA LEU A 226 11.06 -8.80 -11.09
C LEU A 226 11.84 -9.85 -10.30
N ILE A 227 13.18 -9.85 -10.40
CA ILE A 227 14.05 -10.75 -9.63
C ILE A 227 13.92 -10.57 -8.10
N TYR A 228 13.56 -9.37 -7.63
CA TYR A 228 13.43 -9.02 -6.22
C TYR A 228 11.96 -8.93 -5.75
N SER A 229 10.98 -9.19 -6.63
CA SER A 229 9.57 -9.10 -6.25
C SER A 229 9.21 -10.06 -5.12
N SER A 230 8.22 -9.69 -4.31
CA SER A 230 7.67 -10.55 -3.26
C SER A 230 7.13 -11.86 -3.86
N TYR A 231 6.50 -11.78 -5.03
CA TYR A 231 6.04 -12.93 -5.80
C TYR A 231 7.18 -13.89 -6.13
N ASN A 232 8.25 -13.41 -6.77
CA ASN A 232 9.41 -14.22 -7.10
C ASN A 232 10.07 -14.82 -5.85
N THR A 233 10.12 -14.05 -4.75
CA THR A 233 10.64 -14.50 -3.45
C THR A 233 9.84 -15.66 -2.86
N ASN A 234 8.52 -15.55 -2.87
CA ASN A 234 7.62 -16.55 -2.29
C ASN A 234 7.60 -17.81 -3.15
N TYR A 235 7.51 -17.67 -4.47
CA TYR A 235 7.52 -18.81 -5.38
C TYR A 235 8.86 -19.55 -5.37
N SER A 236 9.98 -18.84 -5.21
CA SER A 236 11.30 -19.48 -5.01
C SER A 236 11.32 -20.39 -3.77
N LYS A 237 10.59 -20.05 -2.71
CA LYS A 237 10.50 -20.88 -1.49
C LYS A 237 9.52 -22.05 -1.66
N ASP A 238 8.45 -21.83 -2.40
CA ASP A 238 7.38 -22.81 -2.61
C ASP A 238 7.78 -23.90 -3.62
N PHE A 239 8.49 -23.51 -4.67
CA PHE A 239 8.97 -24.41 -5.73
C PHE A 239 10.41 -24.87 -5.48
N GLY A 240 11.23 -24.09 -4.80
CA GLY A 240 12.65 -24.35 -4.67
C GLY A 240 13.07 -25.09 -3.40
N ILE A 241 14.20 -25.78 -3.50
CA ILE A 241 14.88 -26.45 -2.39
C ILE A 241 16.06 -25.56 -1.97
N PRO A 242 16.19 -25.15 -0.68
CA PRO A 242 17.36 -24.42 -0.22
C PRO A 242 18.63 -25.18 -0.56
N ILE A 243 19.60 -24.49 -1.17
CA ILE A 243 20.82 -25.13 -1.67
C ILE A 243 21.57 -25.93 -0.58
N ASN A 244 21.58 -25.42 0.66
CA ASN A 244 22.20 -26.07 1.80
C ASN A 244 21.53 -27.38 2.24
N LYS A 245 20.25 -27.59 1.91
CA LYS A 245 19.51 -28.83 2.17
C LYS A 245 19.70 -29.84 1.05
N PHE A 246 19.87 -29.37 -0.18
CA PHE A 246 20.11 -30.21 -1.34
C PHE A 246 21.47 -30.95 -1.23
N ILE A 247 22.51 -30.23 -0.79
CA ILE A 247 23.89 -30.74 -0.69
C ILE A 247 24.07 -31.88 0.33
N LYS A 248 23.16 -32.06 1.30
CA LYS A 248 23.28 -33.11 2.32
C LYS A 248 22.90 -34.52 1.82
N ASN A 249 22.25 -34.65 0.66
CA ASN A 249 21.85 -35.93 0.08
C ASN A 249 22.79 -36.33 -1.08
N ARG A 250 23.32 -37.55 -0.99
CA ARG A 250 24.52 -38.09 -1.64
C ARG A 250 24.44 -38.33 -3.17
N ASP A 251 25.64 -38.40 -3.78
CA ASP A 251 26.02 -39.10 -5.03
C ASP A 251 25.51 -38.55 -6.36
N VAL A 252 25.49 -37.23 -6.53
CA VAL A 252 25.05 -36.60 -7.78
C VAL A 252 26.23 -35.94 -8.49
N LEU A 253 26.71 -36.57 -9.57
CA LEU A 253 27.66 -35.97 -10.50
C LEU A 253 26.94 -34.84 -11.25
N LEU A 254 27.37 -33.61 -11.02
CA LEU A 254 26.95 -32.44 -11.79
C LEU A 254 27.48 -32.56 -13.21
N GLN A 255 26.63 -32.33 -14.21
CA GLN A 255 27.07 -32.16 -15.58
C GLN A 255 26.44 -30.85 -16.05
N ALA A 256 27.26 -29.85 -16.37
CA ALA A 256 26.74 -28.65 -17.03
C ALA A 256 26.40 -29.01 -18.47
N ASP A 257 25.16 -28.76 -18.88
CA ASP A 257 24.84 -28.62 -20.29
C ASP A 257 23.96 -27.40 -20.49
N ASN A 258 24.29 -26.67 -21.55
CA ASN A 258 23.79 -25.38 -22.02
C ASN A 258 24.27 -24.10 -21.29
N GLU A 259 25.43 -23.59 -21.72
CA GLU A 259 26.01 -22.28 -21.33
C GLU A 259 25.06 -21.08 -21.58
N ASN A 260 24.00 -21.26 -22.39
CA ASN A 260 23.10 -20.18 -22.78
C ASN A 260 21.88 -19.99 -21.85
N THR A 261 21.54 -20.94 -20.98
CA THR A 261 20.28 -20.90 -20.20
C THR A 261 20.44 -20.94 -18.68
N ASP A 262 21.65 -21.07 -18.14
CA ASP A 262 21.88 -21.07 -16.67
C ASP A 262 21.16 -22.23 -15.94
N ILE A 263 20.86 -23.32 -16.66
CA ILE A 263 20.22 -24.55 -16.15
C ILE A 263 21.28 -25.52 -15.62
N ILE A 264 21.00 -26.13 -14.47
CA ILE A 264 21.88 -27.06 -13.76
C ILE A 264 21.28 -28.46 -13.82
N SER A 265 22.01 -29.39 -14.43
CA SER A 265 21.58 -30.78 -14.60
C SER A 265 22.24 -31.71 -13.59
N PHE A 266 21.43 -32.57 -12.97
CA PHE A 266 21.82 -33.50 -11.94
C PHE A 266 21.45 -34.94 -12.31
N ASN A 267 22.42 -35.87 -12.23
CA ASN A 267 22.19 -37.30 -12.46
C ASN A 267 21.56 -37.98 -11.24
N ARG A 268 20.37 -38.57 -11.40
CA ARG A 268 19.81 -39.48 -10.37
C ARG A 268 20.42 -40.87 -10.49
N ARG A 269 20.47 -41.62 -9.38
CA ARG A 269 20.95 -43.02 -9.29
C ARG A 269 20.33 -44.01 -10.28
N ALA A 270 19.23 -43.66 -10.95
CA ALA A 270 18.54 -44.47 -11.95
C ALA A 270 18.84 -44.07 -13.42
N GLY A 271 19.83 -43.19 -13.66
CA GLY A 271 20.17 -42.69 -15.01
C GLY A 271 19.23 -41.61 -15.56
N LYS A 272 18.28 -41.12 -14.76
CA LYS A 272 17.36 -40.03 -15.14
C LYS A 272 17.99 -38.68 -14.78
N LEU A 273 18.12 -37.79 -15.77
CA LEU A 273 18.55 -36.40 -15.59
C LEU A 273 17.45 -35.59 -14.87
N SER A 274 17.83 -34.63 -14.04
CA SER A 274 16.90 -33.67 -13.44
C SER A 274 17.49 -32.26 -13.55
N GLU A 275 16.71 -31.33 -14.08
CA GLU A 275 17.13 -29.97 -14.38
C GLU A 275 16.63 -28.99 -13.31
N TYR A 276 17.44 -27.99 -13.01
CA TYR A 276 17.16 -26.99 -11.99
C TYR A 276 17.69 -25.63 -12.40
N VAL A 277 17.06 -24.57 -11.93
CA VAL A 277 17.60 -23.21 -12.01
C VAL A 277 17.88 -22.68 -10.61
N LEU A 278 18.95 -21.89 -10.48
CA LEU A 278 19.29 -21.23 -9.22
C LEU A 278 18.57 -19.88 -9.11
N ILE A 279 17.58 -19.82 -8.23
CA ILE A 279 16.87 -18.58 -7.91
C ILE A 279 17.12 -18.25 -6.45
N ARG A 280 17.95 -17.23 -6.20
CA ARG A 280 18.15 -16.61 -4.87
C ARG A 280 18.58 -17.59 -3.76
N GLY A 281 19.39 -18.59 -4.09
CA GLY A 281 19.86 -19.62 -3.16
C GLY A 281 18.92 -20.82 -3.01
N TYR A 282 17.87 -20.89 -3.82
CA TYR A 282 16.99 -22.04 -3.97
C TYR A 282 17.24 -22.68 -5.33
N LEU A 283 17.36 -24.01 -5.35
CA LEU A 283 17.35 -24.79 -6.58
C LEU A 283 15.89 -25.11 -6.90
N VAL A 284 15.37 -24.52 -7.98
CA VAL A 284 14.00 -24.72 -8.45
C VAL A 284 14.05 -25.76 -9.57
N PRO A 285 13.39 -26.93 -9.41
CA PRO A 285 13.35 -27.95 -10.45
C PRO A 285 12.52 -27.46 -11.65
N VAL A 286 13.00 -27.73 -12.85
CA VAL A 286 12.39 -27.30 -14.10
C VAL A 286 12.23 -28.45 -15.09
N GLU A 287 11.25 -28.33 -15.98
CA GLU A 287 11.12 -29.11 -17.21
C GLU A 287 11.04 -28.12 -18.38
N GLN A 288 11.76 -28.40 -19.47
CA GLN A 288 11.69 -27.61 -20.70
C GLN A 288 10.80 -28.27 -21.74
N TYR A 289 10.03 -27.47 -22.47
CA TYR A 289 9.13 -27.93 -23.52
C TYR A 289 9.18 -26.99 -24.71
N ASP A 290 9.15 -27.54 -25.92
CA ASP A 290 8.99 -26.75 -27.14
C ASP A 290 7.49 -26.55 -27.42
N ILE A 291 7.05 -25.29 -27.37
CA ILE A 291 5.66 -24.87 -27.56
C ILE A 291 5.63 -23.62 -28.45
N PHE A 292 4.91 -23.70 -29.56
CA PHE A 292 4.60 -22.57 -30.46
C PHE A 292 5.81 -21.66 -30.72
N ASP A 293 6.76 -22.15 -31.52
CA ASP A 293 8.02 -21.49 -31.89
C ASP A 293 8.92 -21.02 -30.73
N SER A 294 8.68 -21.49 -29.50
CA SER A 294 9.45 -21.12 -28.32
C SER A 294 9.76 -22.32 -27.40
N THR A 295 10.95 -22.33 -26.78
CA THR A 295 11.24 -23.27 -25.69
C THR A 295 10.86 -22.61 -24.38
N ILE A 296 9.90 -23.20 -23.67
CA ILE A 296 9.46 -22.73 -22.36
C ILE A 296 10.09 -23.52 -21.22
N SER A 297 10.34 -22.85 -20.11
CA SER A 297 10.79 -23.48 -18.86
C SER A 297 9.66 -23.46 -17.84
N VAL A 298 9.30 -24.62 -17.31
CA VAL A 298 8.22 -24.78 -16.32
C VAL A 298 8.82 -25.23 -14.99
N ALA A 299 8.64 -24.42 -13.95
CA ALA A 299 8.95 -24.79 -12.57
C ALA A 299 7.93 -25.79 -12.02
N ILE A 300 8.42 -26.76 -11.24
CA ILE A 300 7.59 -27.83 -10.70
C ILE A 300 7.65 -27.79 -9.18
N SER A 301 6.50 -27.67 -8.51
CA SER A 301 6.51 -27.69 -7.05
C SER A 301 6.77 -29.12 -6.55
N PRO A 302 7.84 -29.35 -5.77
CA PRO A 302 8.09 -30.66 -5.17
C PRO A 302 7.07 -31.00 -4.07
N LYS A 303 6.25 -30.04 -3.63
CA LYS A 303 5.30 -30.19 -2.50
C LYS A 303 3.84 -30.19 -2.93
N LYS A 304 3.45 -29.36 -3.90
CA LYS A 304 2.04 -29.02 -4.16
C LYS A 304 1.47 -29.56 -5.49
N LYS A 305 2.24 -30.32 -6.28
CA LYS A 305 1.89 -30.69 -7.68
C LYS A 305 1.52 -29.47 -8.56
N GLU A 306 1.88 -28.27 -8.14
CA GLU A 306 1.68 -27.02 -8.88
C GLU A 306 2.80 -26.83 -9.90
N ARG A 307 2.48 -26.18 -11.03
CA ARG A 307 3.43 -25.84 -12.10
C ARG A 307 3.32 -24.34 -12.40
N SER A 308 4.43 -23.70 -12.77
CA SER A 308 4.46 -22.27 -13.10
C SER A 308 5.52 -21.98 -14.17
N ILE A 309 5.28 -21.01 -15.04
CA ILE A 309 6.20 -20.61 -16.11
C ILE A 309 7.35 -19.79 -15.52
N LEU A 310 8.56 -20.07 -16.00
CA LEU A 310 9.77 -19.30 -15.70
C LEU A 310 10.23 -18.54 -16.94
N LEU A 311 10.57 -17.27 -16.74
CA LEU A 311 11.15 -16.40 -17.75
C LEU A 311 12.66 -16.23 -17.47
N SER A 312 13.47 -16.37 -18.52
CA SER A 312 14.89 -16.04 -18.47
C SER A 312 15.10 -14.55 -18.69
N THR A 313 15.90 -13.91 -17.84
CA THR A 313 16.26 -12.49 -17.95
C THR A 313 17.77 -12.32 -17.86
N GLU A 314 18.29 -11.16 -18.27
CA GLU A 314 19.71 -10.80 -18.14
C GLU A 314 20.24 -10.83 -16.68
N TYR A 315 19.33 -10.79 -15.70
CA TYR A 315 19.64 -10.83 -14.27
C TYR A 315 19.33 -12.19 -13.60
N GLY A 316 18.87 -13.19 -14.38
CA GLY A 316 18.51 -14.53 -13.91
C GLY A 316 17.05 -14.91 -14.19
N TRP A 317 16.58 -15.95 -13.51
CA TRP A 317 15.24 -16.51 -13.74
C TRP A 317 14.17 -15.88 -12.82
N VAL A 318 12.99 -15.63 -13.38
CA VAL A 318 11.82 -15.11 -12.64
C VAL A 318 10.56 -15.91 -12.96
N PHE A 319 9.66 -16.06 -11.98
CA PHE A 319 8.33 -16.61 -12.24
C PHE A 319 7.48 -15.61 -13.02
N GLU A 320 6.74 -16.10 -14.02
CA GLU A 320 5.84 -15.27 -14.81
C GLU A 320 4.60 -14.87 -13.97
N GLU A 321 4.73 -13.74 -13.28
CA GLU A 321 3.67 -13.13 -12.47
C GLU A 321 2.57 -12.49 -13.33
N GLU A 322 2.96 -11.91 -14.47
CA GLU A 322 2.07 -11.10 -15.29
C GLU A 322 0.92 -11.92 -15.88
N SER A 323 -0.23 -11.25 -15.98
CA SER A 323 -1.42 -11.70 -16.73
C SER A 323 -1.56 -10.85 -17.98
N THR A 324 -2.30 -11.34 -18.96
CA THR A 324 -2.72 -10.57 -20.10
C THR A 324 -3.45 -9.30 -19.62
N GLN A 325 -3.12 -8.16 -20.22
CA GLN A 325 -3.73 -6.87 -19.88
C GLN A 325 -5.17 -6.86 -20.42
N VAL A 326 -6.14 -6.74 -19.53
CA VAL A 326 -7.57 -6.75 -19.83
C VAL A 326 -8.26 -5.56 -19.20
N ASP A 327 -9.37 -5.10 -19.78
CA ASP A 327 -10.20 -4.09 -19.15
C ASP A 327 -11.03 -4.67 -17.98
N GLU A 328 -11.54 -3.81 -17.09
CA GLU A 328 -12.37 -4.22 -15.95
C GLU A 328 -13.57 -5.10 -16.33
N ASN A 329 -14.15 -4.93 -17.52
CA ASN A 329 -15.31 -5.73 -17.93
C ASN A 329 -14.89 -7.15 -18.30
N LEU A 330 -13.79 -7.31 -19.04
CA LEU A 330 -13.22 -8.61 -19.33
C LEU A 330 -12.62 -9.26 -18.07
N ASP A 331 -12.05 -8.49 -17.14
CA ASP A 331 -11.62 -8.95 -15.81
C ASP A 331 -12.79 -9.61 -15.04
N VAL A 332 -13.96 -8.97 -15.04
CA VAL A 332 -15.18 -9.51 -14.42
C VAL A 332 -15.65 -10.77 -15.11
N LEU A 333 -15.65 -10.79 -16.45
CA LEU A 333 -16.03 -11.97 -17.23
C LEU A 333 -15.10 -13.15 -16.90
N LEU A 334 -13.78 -12.96 -16.99
CA LEU A 334 -12.77 -13.98 -16.74
C LEU A 334 -12.76 -14.42 -15.27
N GLY A 335 -12.85 -13.49 -14.32
CA GLY A 335 -12.90 -13.78 -12.89
C GLY A 335 -14.16 -14.55 -12.47
N SER A 336 -15.29 -14.30 -13.14
CA SER A 336 -16.53 -15.04 -12.90
C SER A 336 -16.58 -16.37 -13.67
N ASN A 337 -15.78 -16.53 -14.73
CA ASN A 337 -15.72 -17.74 -15.54
C ASN A 337 -14.83 -18.78 -14.86
N GLY A 338 -15.43 -19.77 -14.20
CA GLY A 338 -14.70 -20.85 -13.52
C GLY A 338 -13.89 -21.78 -14.44
N ASN A 339 -14.03 -21.64 -15.76
CA ASN A 339 -13.53 -22.59 -16.75
C ASN A 339 -12.08 -22.36 -17.20
N GLY A 340 -11.35 -21.44 -16.58
CA GLY A 340 -9.93 -21.23 -16.89
C GLY A 340 -9.10 -22.47 -16.58
N LYS A 341 -8.28 -22.89 -17.54
CA LYS A 341 -7.40 -24.07 -17.44
C LYS A 341 -6.14 -23.71 -16.64
N THR A 342 -5.54 -24.66 -15.92
CA THR A 342 -4.24 -24.49 -15.26
C THR A 342 -3.17 -25.32 -15.95
N ILE A 343 -1.89 -25.01 -15.70
CA ILE A 343 -0.77 -25.79 -16.22
C ILE A 343 -0.74 -27.14 -15.53
N THR A 344 -0.73 -28.22 -16.32
CA THR A 344 -0.52 -29.60 -15.87
C THR A 344 0.54 -30.27 -16.74
N HIS A 345 0.85 -31.55 -16.50
CA HIS A 345 1.79 -32.29 -17.35
C HIS A 345 1.26 -32.46 -18.78
N ASP A 346 -0.04 -32.73 -18.92
CA ASP A 346 -0.69 -32.98 -20.21
C ASP A 346 -1.22 -31.68 -20.86
N ARG A 347 -1.07 -30.54 -20.18
CA ARG A 347 -1.60 -29.26 -20.61
C ARG A 347 -0.62 -28.15 -20.29
N LEU A 348 0.16 -27.79 -21.30
CA LEU A 348 1.21 -26.80 -21.21
C LEU A 348 0.86 -25.60 -22.07
N PHE A 349 1.33 -24.43 -21.66
CA PHE A 349 1.08 -23.15 -22.31
C PHE A 349 2.38 -22.37 -22.41
N SER A 350 2.54 -21.58 -23.47
CA SER A 350 3.63 -20.63 -23.59
C SER A 350 3.52 -19.49 -22.58
N ASN A 351 4.61 -18.75 -22.35
CA ASN A 351 4.51 -17.43 -21.73
C ASN A 351 3.64 -16.49 -22.58
N ILE A 352 3.22 -15.37 -21.99
CA ILE A 352 2.52 -14.32 -22.73
C ILE A 352 3.46 -13.77 -23.81
N MET A 353 3.03 -13.87 -25.07
CA MET A 353 3.75 -13.38 -26.24
C MET A 353 3.44 -11.89 -26.48
N THR A 354 4.10 -11.29 -27.47
CA THR A 354 3.94 -9.85 -27.80
C THR A 354 2.53 -9.48 -28.26
N ASP A 355 1.79 -10.45 -28.81
CA ASP A 355 0.37 -10.34 -29.12
C ASP A 355 -0.55 -10.39 -27.88
N GLY A 356 0.00 -10.63 -26.69
CA GLY A 356 -0.73 -10.69 -25.42
C GLY A 356 -1.37 -12.04 -25.13
N PHE A 357 -1.14 -13.06 -25.96
CA PHE A 357 -1.67 -14.40 -25.77
C PHE A 357 -0.59 -15.40 -25.35
N SER A 358 -1.04 -16.49 -24.74
CA SER A 358 -0.26 -17.72 -24.53
C SER A 358 -0.75 -18.80 -25.49
N TYR A 359 0.11 -19.73 -25.89
CA TYR A 359 -0.20 -20.74 -26.89
C TYR A 359 -0.02 -22.15 -26.33
N ASP A 360 -0.82 -23.11 -26.80
CA ASP A 360 -0.53 -24.54 -26.59
C ASP A 360 0.27 -25.14 -27.76
N HIS A 361 0.57 -26.43 -27.66
CA HIS A 361 1.34 -27.17 -28.67
C HIS A 361 0.64 -27.28 -30.05
N GLU A 362 -0.69 -27.14 -30.10
CA GLU A 362 -1.47 -27.16 -31.34
C GLU A 362 -1.56 -25.77 -31.98
N GLY A 363 -1.09 -24.73 -31.27
CA GLY A 363 -1.17 -23.34 -31.69
C GLY A 363 -2.48 -22.65 -31.34
N ASN A 364 -3.33 -23.27 -30.50
CA ASN A 364 -4.49 -22.57 -29.96
C ASN A 364 -4.01 -21.52 -28.95
N PHE A 365 -4.62 -20.33 -28.99
CA PHE A 365 -4.21 -19.21 -28.15
C PHE A 365 -5.18 -18.95 -27.01
N TYR A 366 -4.61 -18.47 -25.91
CA TYR A 366 -5.22 -18.37 -24.60
C TYR A 366 -4.94 -16.99 -23.99
N LEU A 367 -5.93 -16.44 -23.30
CA LEU A 367 -5.73 -15.33 -22.37
C LEU A 367 -5.26 -15.88 -21.03
N LYS A 368 -4.05 -15.49 -20.60
CA LYS A 368 -3.56 -15.79 -19.25
C LYS A 368 -4.12 -14.78 -18.27
N TYR A 369 -4.88 -15.22 -17.28
CA TYR A 369 -5.50 -14.36 -16.28
C TYR A 369 -5.44 -15.02 -14.90
N LYS A 370 -4.72 -14.39 -13.95
CA LYS A 370 -4.54 -14.88 -12.56
C LYS A 370 -4.14 -16.36 -12.52
N GLN A 371 -3.11 -16.72 -13.30
CA GLN A 371 -2.55 -18.08 -13.42
C GLN A 371 -3.50 -19.13 -14.03
N LYS A 372 -4.61 -18.70 -14.65
CA LYS A 372 -5.50 -19.53 -15.45
C LYS A 372 -5.45 -19.11 -16.92
N TYR A 373 -5.70 -20.06 -17.81
CA TYR A 373 -5.62 -19.91 -19.25
C TYR A 373 -7.00 -20.13 -19.86
N TYR A 374 -7.52 -19.10 -20.53
CA TYR A 374 -8.85 -19.10 -21.14
C TYR A 374 -8.71 -19.20 -22.65
N GLU A 375 -9.24 -20.26 -23.23
CA GLU A 375 -9.15 -20.52 -24.66
C GLU A 375 -9.94 -19.48 -25.45
N VAL A 376 -9.30 -18.93 -26.47
CA VAL A 376 -9.83 -17.86 -27.31
C VAL A 376 -9.97 -18.35 -28.74
N HIS A 377 -11.04 -17.92 -29.39
CA HIS A 377 -11.23 -18.04 -30.81
C HIS A 377 -11.36 -16.65 -31.44
N GLN A 378 -10.84 -16.48 -32.65
CA GLN A 378 -10.87 -15.21 -33.38
C GLN A 378 -11.85 -15.35 -34.55
N PRO A 379 -13.14 -15.02 -34.36
CA PRO A 379 -14.13 -15.14 -35.42
C PRO A 379 -13.89 -14.19 -36.60
N PHE A 380 -13.31 -13.00 -36.37
CA PHE A 380 -13.07 -11.97 -37.39
C PHE A 380 -11.87 -11.09 -37.05
N SER A 381 -11.14 -10.58 -38.06
CA SER A 381 -10.01 -9.61 -37.99
C SER A 381 -9.46 -9.34 -36.57
N ASP A 382 -10.06 -8.40 -35.83
CA ASP A 382 -9.56 -7.98 -34.50
C ASP A 382 -10.55 -8.28 -33.36
N ILE A 383 -11.55 -9.13 -33.63
CA ILE A 383 -12.59 -9.55 -32.70
C ILE A 383 -12.31 -10.97 -32.25
N TYR A 384 -12.32 -11.15 -30.94
CA TYR A 384 -12.05 -12.39 -30.24
C TYR A 384 -13.26 -12.76 -29.37
N ASN A 385 -13.43 -14.05 -29.10
CA ASN A 385 -14.39 -14.56 -28.12
C ASN A 385 -13.80 -15.72 -27.33
N LEU A 386 -14.36 -15.99 -26.15
CA LEU A 386 -13.98 -17.18 -25.41
C LEU A 386 -14.70 -18.38 -26.03
N VAL A 387 -14.00 -19.50 -26.23
CA VAL A 387 -14.59 -20.70 -26.87
C VAL A 387 -15.86 -21.17 -26.16
N ASN A 388 -15.90 -21.04 -24.83
CA ASN A 388 -17.06 -21.41 -24.01
C ASN A 388 -18.13 -20.31 -23.84
N ARG A 389 -17.91 -19.12 -24.42
CA ARG A 389 -18.81 -17.96 -24.41
C ARG A 389 -18.72 -17.24 -25.77
N PRO A 390 -19.15 -17.88 -26.87
CA PRO A 390 -19.01 -17.32 -28.21
C PRO A 390 -19.75 -15.97 -28.40
N GLU A 391 -20.78 -15.72 -27.60
CA GLU A 391 -21.56 -14.49 -27.55
C GLU A 391 -20.81 -13.31 -26.89
N SER A 392 -19.73 -13.58 -26.15
CA SER A 392 -18.94 -12.55 -25.47
C SER A 392 -17.75 -12.13 -26.35
N LEU A 393 -17.89 -10.97 -26.99
CA LEU A 393 -16.92 -10.44 -27.93
C LEU A 393 -15.99 -9.44 -27.24
N PHE A 394 -14.69 -9.51 -27.53
CA PHE A 394 -13.68 -8.56 -27.07
C PHE A 394 -12.68 -8.25 -28.18
N VAL A 395 -12.00 -7.10 -28.07
CA VAL A 395 -11.03 -6.61 -29.07
C VAL A 395 -9.74 -6.20 -28.40
N LYS A 396 -8.62 -6.24 -29.13
CA LYS A 396 -7.34 -5.73 -28.64
C LYS A 396 -7.13 -4.28 -29.09
N GLU A 397 -6.99 -3.36 -28.15
CA GLU A 397 -6.72 -1.94 -28.42
C GLU A 397 -5.58 -1.43 -27.53
N ASN A 398 -4.55 -0.84 -28.13
CA ASN A 398 -3.40 -0.28 -27.42
C ASN A 398 -2.74 -1.26 -26.43
N GLY A 399 -2.75 -2.56 -26.75
CA GLY A 399 -2.19 -3.61 -25.90
C GLY A 399 -3.12 -4.15 -24.80
N ILE A 400 -4.34 -3.61 -24.65
CA ILE A 400 -5.36 -4.08 -23.70
C ILE A 400 -6.46 -4.81 -24.45
N PHE A 401 -6.89 -5.97 -23.95
CA PHE A 401 -8.10 -6.64 -24.42
C PHE A 401 -9.34 -6.08 -23.72
N LYS A 402 -10.29 -5.56 -24.51
CA LYS A 402 -11.48 -4.86 -24.02
C LYS A 402 -12.75 -5.60 -24.38
N LEU A 403 -13.60 -5.84 -23.40
CA LEU A 403 -14.90 -6.46 -23.65
C LEU A 403 -15.83 -5.50 -24.40
N ARG A 404 -16.40 -5.96 -25.51
CA ARG A 404 -17.35 -5.20 -26.32
C ARG A 404 -18.78 -5.55 -25.98
N ASN A 405 -19.07 -6.83 -25.78
CA ASN A 405 -20.38 -7.35 -25.43
C ASN A 405 -20.22 -8.61 -24.57
N SER A 406 -21.07 -8.78 -23.57
CA SER A 406 -21.32 -10.07 -22.92
C SER A 406 -22.66 -10.01 -22.17
N PRO A 407 -23.49 -11.07 -22.24
CA PRO A 407 -24.70 -11.15 -21.41
C PRO A 407 -24.38 -11.34 -19.92
N ASP A 408 -23.15 -11.74 -19.58
CA ASP A 408 -22.70 -11.99 -18.21
C ASP A 408 -22.16 -10.72 -17.52
N VAL A 409 -22.12 -9.56 -18.20
CA VAL A 409 -21.55 -8.30 -17.69
C VAL A 409 -22.54 -7.15 -17.89
N ILE A 410 -22.71 -6.30 -16.87
CA ILE A 410 -23.50 -5.06 -16.99
C ILE A 410 -22.56 -3.94 -17.44
N PHE A 411 -22.79 -3.40 -18.64
CA PHE A 411 -22.04 -2.26 -19.16
C PHE A 411 -22.59 -0.96 -18.57
N GLY A 412 -22.14 -0.60 -17.37
CA GLY A 412 -22.67 0.56 -16.65
C GLY A 412 -22.54 1.89 -17.41
N TYR A 413 -21.51 2.06 -18.23
CA TYR A 413 -21.11 3.36 -18.78
C TYR A 413 -21.62 3.67 -20.20
N ARG A 414 -22.38 2.75 -20.82
CA ARG A 414 -22.93 2.90 -22.18
C ARG A 414 -24.44 3.03 -22.19
N ASN A 415 -25.01 3.83 -21.29
CA ASN A 415 -26.47 3.90 -21.19
C ASN A 415 -27.08 4.89 -22.21
N LEU A 416 -28.24 4.52 -22.74
CA LEU A 416 -29.04 5.36 -23.64
C LEU A 416 -30.12 6.09 -22.87
N SER A 417 -30.44 7.33 -23.27
CA SER A 417 -31.46 8.13 -22.60
C SER A 417 -32.87 7.54 -22.77
N VAL A 418 -33.57 7.44 -21.64
CA VAL A 418 -34.97 7.02 -21.52
C VAL A 418 -35.80 8.25 -21.20
N GLY A 419 -36.91 8.42 -21.92
CA GLY A 419 -37.82 9.54 -21.71
C GLY A 419 -38.42 10.09 -22.99
N PHE A 420 -39.33 11.04 -22.82
CA PHE A 420 -39.96 11.79 -23.90
C PHE A 420 -39.92 13.30 -23.58
N PRO A 421 -39.02 14.09 -24.20
CA PRO A 421 -38.66 15.44 -23.77
C PRO A 421 -39.83 16.42 -23.57
N THR A 422 -40.92 16.27 -24.32
CA THR A 422 -42.08 17.18 -24.20
C THR A 422 -43.00 16.87 -23.02
N LEU A 423 -42.88 15.67 -22.43
CA LEU A 423 -43.71 15.21 -21.30
C LEU A 423 -42.91 15.04 -20.01
N ASP A 424 -41.59 15.16 -20.07
CA ASP A 424 -40.72 15.10 -18.90
C ASP A 424 -40.41 16.52 -18.39
N PRO A 425 -40.66 16.82 -17.11
CA PRO A 425 -40.27 18.08 -16.50
C PRO A 425 -38.75 18.26 -16.56
N VAL A 426 -38.29 19.49 -16.82
CA VAL A 426 -36.85 19.86 -16.83
C VAL A 426 -36.17 19.55 -15.48
N SER A 427 -36.93 19.44 -14.39
CA SER A 427 -36.45 19.14 -13.04
C SER A 427 -36.34 17.64 -12.70
N GLU A 428 -36.76 16.73 -13.58
CA GLU A 428 -36.67 15.30 -13.30
C GLU A 428 -35.26 14.74 -13.55
N ARG A 429 -34.90 13.72 -12.76
CA ARG A 429 -33.62 13.02 -12.94
C ARG A 429 -33.61 12.33 -14.31
N PRO A 430 -32.56 12.48 -15.11
CA PRO A 430 -32.47 11.80 -16.40
C PRO A 430 -32.42 10.29 -16.16
N LEU A 431 -33.27 9.56 -16.89
CA LEU A 431 -33.29 8.12 -16.87
C LEU A 431 -32.49 7.59 -18.05
N SER A 432 -31.91 6.41 -17.86
CA SER A 432 -31.17 5.74 -18.90
C SER A 432 -31.43 4.24 -18.90
N ILE A 433 -31.03 3.55 -19.97
CA ILE A 433 -31.11 2.09 -20.10
C ILE A 433 -29.76 1.56 -20.58
N GLU A 434 -29.36 0.41 -20.05
CA GLU A 434 -28.20 -0.35 -20.51
C GLU A 434 -28.26 -0.63 -22.02
N GLU A 435 -27.12 -0.51 -22.73
CA GLU A 435 -27.02 -0.74 -24.17
C GLU A 435 -27.53 -2.12 -24.61
N GLU A 436 -27.06 -3.19 -23.93
CA GLU A 436 -27.50 -4.56 -24.20
C GLU A 436 -29.01 -4.72 -24.03
N ALA A 437 -29.59 -4.06 -23.02
CA ALA A 437 -31.03 -4.07 -22.80
C ALA A 437 -31.78 -3.40 -23.96
N TYR A 438 -31.28 -2.26 -24.45
CA TYR A 438 -31.86 -1.56 -25.61
C TYR A 438 -31.71 -2.35 -26.91
N ASP A 439 -30.55 -2.96 -27.18
CA ASP A 439 -30.31 -3.79 -28.36
C ASP A 439 -31.23 -5.02 -28.35
N PHE A 440 -31.39 -5.63 -27.19
CA PHE A 440 -32.32 -6.73 -26.99
C PHE A 440 -33.77 -6.30 -27.25
N LEU A 441 -34.19 -5.12 -26.74
CA LEU A 441 -35.51 -4.55 -27.03
C LEU A 441 -35.70 -4.24 -28.51
N CYS A 442 -34.69 -3.71 -29.19
CA CYS A 442 -34.78 -3.40 -30.62
C CYS A 442 -35.01 -4.64 -31.49
N THR A 443 -34.48 -5.78 -31.03
CA THR A 443 -34.54 -7.09 -31.69
C THR A 443 -35.81 -7.87 -31.34
N HIS A 444 -36.24 -7.85 -30.07
CA HIS A 444 -37.30 -8.73 -29.56
C HIS A 444 -38.54 -7.99 -29.04
N GLY A 445 -38.50 -6.67 -28.84
CA GLY A 445 -39.60 -5.90 -28.26
C GLY A 445 -40.68 -5.50 -29.26
N GLU A 446 -41.95 -5.58 -28.88
CA GLU A 446 -43.09 -5.13 -29.68
C GLU A 446 -43.07 -3.59 -29.80
N ARG A 447 -42.82 -3.09 -31.02
CA ARG A 447 -42.82 -1.66 -31.31
C ARG A 447 -44.24 -1.08 -31.35
N ALA A 448 -44.39 0.14 -30.83
CA ALA A 448 -45.61 0.92 -30.94
C ALA A 448 -45.42 2.09 -31.91
N ASN A 449 -46.43 2.36 -32.72
CA ASN A 449 -46.40 3.42 -33.74
C ASN A 449 -47.09 4.73 -33.29
N ALA A 450 -47.66 4.75 -32.09
CA ALA A 450 -48.36 5.91 -31.55
C ALA A 450 -47.44 6.69 -30.59
N PRO A 451 -47.37 8.03 -30.71
CA PRO A 451 -46.56 8.83 -29.80
C PRO A 451 -47.19 8.89 -28.40
N PRO A 452 -46.36 9.04 -27.35
CA PRO A 452 -46.84 9.21 -25.98
C PRO A 452 -47.55 10.55 -25.80
N VAL A 453 -48.59 10.57 -24.96
CA VAL A 453 -49.44 11.76 -24.71
C VAL A 453 -49.45 12.15 -23.23
N ARG A 454 -49.30 11.18 -22.33
CA ARG A 454 -49.29 11.41 -20.88
C ARG A 454 -48.30 10.49 -20.19
N LYS A 455 -47.53 11.02 -19.24
CA LYS A 455 -46.64 10.26 -18.38
C LYS A 455 -47.41 9.57 -17.26
N ILE A 456 -47.07 8.31 -16.96
CA ILE A 456 -47.67 7.53 -15.86
C ILE A 456 -46.63 6.90 -14.92
N GLY A 457 -45.35 6.92 -15.30
CA GLY A 457 -44.25 6.46 -14.48
C GLY A 457 -42.89 6.91 -15.04
N PRO A 458 -41.78 6.57 -14.37
CA PRO A 458 -40.43 6.83 -14.87
C PRO A 458 -40.24 6.14 -16.22
N GLY A 459 -40.05 6.91 -17.30
CA GLY A 459 -39.92 6.36 -18.67
C GLY A 459 -41.16 5.67 -19.24
N VAL A 460 -42.29 5.65 -18.52
CA VAL A 460 -43.54 4.98 -18.94
C VAL A 460 -44.63 6.00 -19.20
N TYR A 461 -45.27 5.86 -20.36
CA TYR A 461 -46.27 6.77 -20.90
C TYR A 461 -47.51 6.00 -21.34
N VAL A 462 -48.56 6.74 -21.67
CA VAL A 462 -49.74 6.21 -22.38
C VAL A 462 -49.95 6.98 -23.68
N ASP A 463 -50.41 6.26 -24.71
CA ASP A 463 -50.84 6.84 -25.98
C ASP A 463 -52.30 7.35 -25.92
N LYS A 464 -52.80 7.90 -27.04
CA LYS A 464 -54.20 8.38 -27.16
C LYS A 464 -55.25 7.27 -26.94
N LYS A 465 -54.89 6.00 -27.12
CA LYS A 465 -55.77 4.83 -26.96
C LYS A 465 -55.65 4.20 -25.57
N GLY A 466 -54.82 4.76 -24.69
CA GLY A 466 -54.57 4.24 -23.34
C GLY A 466 -53.58 3.06 -23.30
N LYS A 467 -52.90 2.72 -24.40
CA LYS A 467 -51.84 1.69 -24.42
C LYS A 467 -50.61 2.21 -23.69
N MET A 468 -50.04 1.41 -22.80
CA MET A 468 -48.83 1.76 -22.06
C MET A 468 -47.59 1.60 -22.96
N LEU A 469 -46.69 2.58 -22.89
CA LEU A 469 -45.51 2.70 -23.73
C LEU A 469 -44.26 2.94 -22.89
N PHE A 470 -43.15 2.32 -23.27
CA PHE A 470 -41.82 2.67 -22.79
C PHE A 470 -41.06 3.40 -23.89
N THR A 471 -40.49 4.56 -23.58
CA THR A 471 -39.82 5.42 -24.56
C THR A 471 -38.33 5.47 -24.32
N VAL A 472 -37.55 5.09 -25.33
CA VAL A 472 -36.08 5.16 -25.30
C VAL A 472 -35.58 5.55 -26.68
N ASN A 473 -34.65 6.51 -26.73
CA ASN A 473 -33.96 6.91 -27.96
C ASN A 473 -34.92 7.12 -29.16
N ASN A 474 -36.02 7.84 -28.94
CA ASN A 474 -37.09 8.12 -29.90
C ASN A 474 -37.85 6.88 -30.46
N LYS A 475 -37.73 5.72 -29.81
CA LYS A 475 -38.53 4.51 -30.10
C LYS A 475 -39.51 4.23 -28.97
N TYR A 476 -40.67 3.64 -29.32
CA TYR A 476 -41.73 3.31 -28.39
C TYR A 476 -41.97 1.80 -28.36
N PHE A 477 -41.99 1.22 -27.17
CA PHE A 477 -42.22 -0.20 -26.96
C PHE A 477 -43.48 -0.43 -26.13
N SER A 478 -44.25 -1.46 -26.49
CA SER A 478 -45.50 -1.83 -25.85
C SER A 478 -45.27 -2.44 -24.46
N VAL A 479 -45.83 -1.82 -23.41
CA VAL A 479 -45.71 -2.28 -22.01
C VAL A 479 -46.90 -3.16 -21.65
N SER A 480 -46.64 -4.36 -21.12
CA SER A 480 -47.67 -5.26 -20.61
C SER A 480 -48.07 -4.92 -19.17
N SER A 481 -47.10 -4.63 -18.30
CA SER A 481 -47.34 -4.21 -16.92
C SER A 481 -46.19 -3.34 -16.38
N TYR A 482 -46.50 -2.51 -15.38
CA TYR A 482 -45.56 -1.66 -14.67
C TYR A 482 -45.88 -1.64 -13.18
N SER A 483 -44.89 -1.94 -12.33
CA SER A 483 -45.04 -1.87 -10.86
C SER A 483 -43.71 -1.64 -10.14
N ARG A 484 -43.68 -0.72 -9.17
CA ARG A 484 -42.53 -0.46 -8.27
C ARG A 484 -41.18 -0.31 -9.00
N GLY A 485 -41.15 0.36 -10.15
CA GLY A 485 -39.93 0.56 -10.96
C GLY A 485 -39.57 -0.62 -11.88
N ASN A 486 -40.40 -1.66 -11.97
CA ASN A 486 -40.24 -2.76 -12.91
C ASN A 486 -41.19 -2.58 -14.09
N ILE A 487 -40.67 -2.80 -15.30
CA ILE A 487 -41.44 -2.71 -16.55
C ILE A 487 -41.34 -4.05 -17.25
N PHE A 488 -42.47 -4.55 -17.74
CA PHE A 488 -42.53 -5.72 -18.61
C PHE A 488 -42.92 -5.27 -20.01
N ILE A 489 -42.03 -5.45 -20.97
CA ILE A 489 -42.25 -5.12 -22.39
C ILE A 489 -42.76 -6.37 -23.10
N ARG A 490 -43.77 -6.20 -23.97
CA ARG A 490 -44.29 -7.28 -24.80
C ARG A 490 -43.25 -7.76 -25.80
N ASN A 491 -43.11 -9.07 -25.93
CA ASN A 491 -42.22 -9.69 -26.89
C ASN A 491 -42.92 -9.78 -28.26
N ALA A 492 -42.22 -9.38 -29.32
CA ALA A 492 -42.73 -9.34 -30.68
C ALA A 492 -42.85 -10.73 -31.33
N ILE A 493 -42.04 -11.69 -30.88
CA ILE A 493 -41.93 -13.04 -31.46
C ILE A 493 -42.84 -14.02 -30.72
N ASP A 494 -42.97 -13.89 -29.40
CA ASP A 494 -43.83 -14.73 -28.57
C ASP A 494 -44.71 -13.85 -27.64
N PRO A 495 -45.98 -13.61 -27.99
CA PRO A 495 -46.88 -12.72 -27.24
C PRO A 495 -47.43 -13.34 -25.94
N SER A 496 -47.01 -14.54 -25.54
CA SER A 496 -47.38 -15.12 -24.24
C SER A 496 -46.83 -14.27 -23.07
N SER A 497 -47.61 -14.13 -22.00
CA SER A 497 -47.22 -13.28 -20.86
C SER A 497 -45.96 -13.77 -20.12
N GLU A 498 -45.62 -15.05 -20.27
CA GLU A 498 -44.45 -15.68 -19.66
C GLU A 498 -43.12 -15.24 -20.30
N ASN A 499 -43.16 -14.78 -21.55
CA ASN A 499 -41.97 -14.39 -22.34
C ASN A 499 -41.80 -12.88 -22.52
N ASN A 500 -42.48 -12.07 -21.70
CA ASN A 500 -42.28 -10.63 -21.65
C ASN A 500 -40.86 -10.27 -21.21
N ILE A 501 -40.32 -9.18 -21.76
CA ILE A 501 -38.98 -8.69 -21.47
C ILE A 501 -39.02 -7.83 -20.21
N GLY A 502 -38.40 -8.30 -19.13
CA GLY A 502 -38.34 -7.59 -17.84
C GLY A 502 -37.22 -6.53 -17.82
N LEU A 503 -37.56 -5.33 -17.35
CA LEU A 503 -36.63 -4.24 -17.07
C LEU A 503 -36.76 -3.79 -15.61
N PHE A 504 -35.64 -3.76 -14.89
CA PHE A 504 -35.55 -3.32 -13.50
C PHE A 504 -34.91 -1.93 -13.43
N LEU A 505 -35.61 -0.95 -12.83
CA LEU A 505 -35.04 0.38 -12.58
C LEU A 505 -34.12 0.35 -11.35
N SER A 506 -32.81 0.32 -11.56
CA SER A 506 -31.81 0.55 -10.53
C SER A 506 -31.62 2.07 -10.36
N ARG A 507 -32.55 2.71 -9.64
CA ARG A 507 -32.63 4.16 -9.36
C ARG A 507 -32.82 5.05 -10.59
N ASP A 508 -31.84 5.10 -11.47
CA ASP A 508 -31.74 5.97 -12.65
C ASP A 508 -31.39 5.20 -13.95
N ILE A 509 -31.11 3.90 -13.83
CA ILE A 509 -30.73 3.04 -14.96
C ILE A 509 -31.66 1.83 -15.03
N TYR A 510 -32.27 1.60 -16.20
CA TYR A 510 -32.98 0.37 -16.51
C TYR A 510 -32.01 -0.73 -16.92
N LEU A 511 -32.10 -1.86 -16.22
CA LEU A 511 -31.31 -3.06 -16.44
C LEU A 511 -32.21 -4.20 -16.91
N ARG A 512 -31.73 -5.04 -17.82
CA ARG A 512 -32.50 -6.19 -18.30
C ARG A 512 -32.50 -7.34 -17.30
N GLU A 513 -33.67 -7.93 -17.09
CA GLU A 513 -33.80 -9.21 -16.37
C GLU A 513 -33.48 -10.38 -17.33
N ARG A 514 -32.47 -11.19 -16.98
CA ARG A 514 -31.94 -12.26 -17.84
C ARG A 514 -32.43 -13.63 -17.36
N GLY A 515 -32.75 -14.51 -18.33
CA GLY A 515 -33.24 -15.87 -18.04
C GLY A 515 -32.13 -16.88 -17.71
N ALA A 516 -30.93 -16.71 -18.28
CA ALA A 516 -29.89 -17.73 -18.37
C ALA A 516 -29.18 -18.10 -17.04
N VAL A 517 -29.37 -17.35 -15.94
CA VAL A 517 -28.74 -17.64 -14.63
C VAL A 517 -29.76 -18.06 -13.57
N LYS A 518 -31.04 -18.24 -13.93
CA LYS A 518 -32.07 -18.77 -13.01
C LYS A 518 -31.79 -20.21 -12.53
N GLU A 519 -30.82 -20.90 -13.12
CA GLU A 519 -30.38 -22.25 -12.74
C GLU A 519 -29.42 -22.29 -11.55
N ASN A 520 -28.98 -21.14 -11.01
CA ASN A 520 -28.19 -21.10 -9.77
C ASN A 520 -29.02 -20.47 -8.65
N PRO A 521 -30.02 -21.18 -8.10
CA PRO A 521 -30.88 -20.64 -7.06
C PRO A 521 -30.02 -20.23 -5.86
N LEU A 522 -30.28 -19.03 -5.33
CA LEU A 522 -29.73 -18.68 -4.01
C LEU A 522 -30.24 -19.71 -3.01
N ASN A 523 -29.34 -20.30 -2.23
CA ASN A 523 -29.75 -21.18 -1.15
C ASN A 523 -30.19 -20.34 0.04
N TYR A 524 -31.26 -20.77 0.68
CA TYR A 524 -31.85 -20.09 1.83
C TYR A 524 -31.76 -20.98 3.07
N ILE A 525 -31.48 -20.35 4.20
CA ILE A 525 -31.47 -20.95 5.53
C ILE A 525 -32.61 -20.31 6.31
N GLU A 526 -33.43 -21.12 6.97
CA GLU A 526 -34.48 -20.61 7.88
C GLU A 526 -33.86 -20.10 9.17
N LEU A 527 -34.29 -18.92 9.63
CA LEU A 527 -33.90 -18.38 10.92
C LEU A 527 -34.91 -18.80 12.00
N GLU A 528 -34.42 -19.15 13.19
CA GLU A 528 -35.25 -19.65 14.30
C GLU A 528 -36.28 -18.63 14.84
N HIS A 529 -36.18 -17.36 14.45
CA HIS A 529 -37.05 -16.27 14.91
C HIS A 529 -37.91 -15.78 13.74
N CYS A 530 -39.17 -15.40 14.01
CA CYS A 530 -40.08 -14.84 13.02
C CYS A 530 -40.53 -13.42 13.36
N ASP A 531 -40.97 -12.67 12.34
CA ASP A 531 -41.53 -11.34 12.56
C ASP A 531 -43.01 -11.44 12.95
N LEU A 532 -43.35 -10.91 14.13
CA LEU A 532 -44.70 -10.99 14.70
C LEU A 532 -45.56 -9.84 14.15
N LYS A 533 -46.49 -10.15 13.23
CA LYS A 533 -47.53 -9.18 12.83
C LYS A 533 -48.44 -8.89 14.02
N ARG A 534 -48.52 -7.62 14.45
CA ARG A 534 -49.56 -7.15 15.37
C ARG A 534 -50.79 -6.73 14.56
N SER A 535 -51.77 -7.62 14.49
CA SER A 535 -53.18 -7.23 14.33
C SER A 535 -53.93 -7.75 15.56
N PRO A 536 -54.69 -6.91 16.28
CA PRO A 536 -55.66 -7.43 17.22
C PRO A 536 -56.78 -8.06 16.39
N GLU A 537 -57.14 -9.29 16.75
CA GLU A 537 -58.19 -10.13 16.15
C GLU A 537 -57.74 -11.08 15.02
N ILE A 538 -57.61 -12.36 15.44
CA ILE A 538 -57.74 -13.59 14.65
C ILE A 538 -56.59 -13.88 13.66
N SER A 539 -55.40 -14.09 14.23
CA SER A 539 -54.36 -15.10 13.89
C SER A 539 -52.96 -14.50 14.06
N THR A 540 -52.18 -15.06 15.00
CA THR A 540 -50.74 -14.80 15.13
C THR A 540 -50.02 -15.44 13.94
N SER A 541 -50.04 -14.79 12.77
CA SER A 541 -49.22 -15.19 11.62
C SER A 541 -47.80 -14.68 11.80
N CYS A 542 -46.97 -15.56 12.34
CA CYS A 542 -45.52 -15.48 12.39
C CYS A 542 -45.00 -15.55 10.95
N THR A 543 -44.44 -14.45 10.43
CA THR A 543 -43.90 -14.44 9.05
C THR A 543 -42.50 -15.04 9.06
N PRO A 544 -42.25 -16.17 8.38
CA PRO A 544 -40.94 -16.82 8.39
C PRO A 544 -39.84 -15.90 7.86
N LEU A 545 -38.70 -15.89 8.54
CA LEU A 545 -37.49 -15.18 8.12
C LEU A 545 -36.51 -16.19 7.54
N VAL A 546 -36.07 -15.95 6.31
CA VAL A 546 -35.03 -16.76 5.66
C VAL A 546 -33.87 -15.88 5.23
N ILE A 547 -32.66 -16.41 5.29
CA ILE A 547 -31.43 -15.69 4.94
C ILE A 547 -30.68 -16.44 3.85
N THR A 548 -30.07 -15.73 2.90
CA THR A 548 -29.20 -16.35 1.90
C THR A 548 -27.96 -16.95 2.55
N ASP A 549 -27.52 -18.12 2.10
CA ASP A 549 -26.30 -18.81 2.57
C ASP A 549 -25.05 -17.91 2.61
N SER A 550 -24.85 -17.08 1.60
CA SER A 550 -23.75 -16.11 1.50
C SER A 550 -23.81 -15.04 2.59
N LEU A 551 -25.00 -14.51 2.89
CA LEU A 551 -25.16 -13.51 3.95
C LEU A 551 -24.99 -14.15 5.33
N ASP A 552 -25.55 -15.35 5.54
CA ASP A 552 -25.40 -16.12 6.79
C ASP A 552 -23.92 -16.42 7.09
N ALA A 553 -23.21 -16.97 6.11
CA ALA A 553 -21.77 -17.25 6.22
C ALA A 553 -20.95 -15.98 6.48
N LEU A 554 -21.26 -14.88 5.80
CA LEU A 554 -20.56 -13.60 5.99
C LEU A 554 -20.74 -13.05 7.41
N LEU A 555 -21.97 -13.10 7.95
CA LEU A 555 -22.25 -12.61 9.29
C LEU A 555 -21.65 -13.52 10.36
N LYS A 556 -21.74 -14.85 10.21
CA LYS A 556 -21.09 -15.82 11.11
C LYS A 556 -19.57 -15.65 11.13
N HIS A 557 -18.94 -15.49 9.97
CA HIS A 557 -17.50 -15.25 9.88
C HIS A 557 -17.09 -13.95 10.62
N ASN A 558 -17.89 -12.88 10.50
CA ASN A 558 -17.61 -11.65 11.25
C ASN A 558 -17.88 -11.78 12.76
N ILE A 559 -18.76 -12.69 13.19
CA ILE A 559 -18.91 -13.05 14.61
C ILE A 559 -17.63 -13.75 15.10
N GLU A 560 -17.11 -14.73 14.35
CA GLU A 560 -15.88 -15.47 14.69
C GLU A 560 -14.66 -14.55 14.80
N LEU A 561 -14.57 -13.54 13.94
CA LEU A 561 -13.52 -12.51 14.00
C LEU A 561 -13.72 -11.49 15.13
N GLY A 562 -14.83 -11.57 15.89
CA GLY A 562 -15.14 -10.65 16.98
C GLY A 562 -15.53 -9.24 16.51
N HIS A 563 -16.00 -9.09 15.27
CA HIS A 563 -16.36 -7.80 14.67
C HIS A 563 -17.74 -7.27 15.09
N VAL A 564 -18.37 -7.90 16.08
CA VAL A 564 -19.66 -7.53 16.63
C VAL A 564 -19.54 -6.49 17.74
N SER A 565 -20.64 -5.81 18.03
CA SER A 565 -20.76 -4.91 19.16
C SER A 565 -20.61 -5.67 20.48
N LYS A 566 -19.97 -5.03 21.47
CA LYS A 566 -19.94 -5.52 22.86
C LYS A 566 -21.30 -5.40 23.58
N LYS A 567 -22.31 -4.83 22.93
CA LYS A 567 -23.67 -4.72 23.49
C LYS A 567 -24.35 -6.08 23.45
N THR A 568 -25.14 -6.37 24.46
CA THR A 568 -25.94 -7.59 24.59
C THR A 568 -27.43 -7.24 24.67
N ILE A 569 -28.29 -8.23 24.55
CA ILE A 569 -29.76 -8.04 24.67
C ILE A 569 -30.17 -7.54 26.06
N LEU A 570 -29.30 -7.72 27.07
CA LEU A 570 -29.47 -7.22 28.43
C LEU A 570 -29.14 -5.72 28.57
N ASN A 571 -28.64 -5.07 27.51
CA ASN A 571 -28.33 -3.65 27.55
C ASN A 571 -29.64 -2.83 27.53
N THR A 572 -30.04 -2.29 28.68
CA THR A 572 -31.29 -1.52 28.87
C THR A 572 -31.40 -0.26 28.02
N ARG A 573 -30.31 0.19 27.38
CA ARG A 573 -30.28 1.37 26.50
C ARG A 573 -30.54 1.06 25.03
N LEU A 574 -30.81 -0.20 24.67
CA LEU A 574 -31.24 -0.59 23.34
C LEU A 574 -32.74 -0.86 23.35
N VAL A 575 -33.48 -0.18 22.49
CA VAL A 575 -34.91 -0.39 22.31
C VAL A 575 -35.14 -0.94 20.91
N GLN A 576 -36.00 -1.94 20.78
CA GLN A 576 -36.37 -2.48 19.47
C GLN A 576 -36.97 -1.36 18.62
N TYR A 577 -36.42 -1.17 17.43
CA TYR A 577 -36.88 -0.15 16.49
C TYR A 577 -38.13 -0.68 15.77
N LYS A 578 -39.28 -0.06 16.03
CA LYS A 578 -40.59 -0.56 15.59
C LYS A 578 -40.93 -0.15 14.15
N MET A 579 -40.06 -0.43 13.19
CA MET A 579 -40.40 -0.34 11.76
C MET A 579 -40.58 -1.75 11.19
N PRO A 580 -41.74 -2.08 10.59
CA PRO A 580 -42.01 -3.41 10.04
C PRO A 580 -41.08 -3.79 8.86
N GLU A 581 -40.36 -2.81 8.31
CA GLU A 581 -39.44 -2.97 7.18
C GLU A 581 -38.09 -3.61 7.58
N PHE A 582 -37.73 -3.58 8.87
CA PHE A 582 -36.41 -4.02 9.37
C PHE A 582 -36.54 -4.90 10.63
N PRO A 583 -36.96 -6.17 10.49
CA PRO A 583 -37.01 -7.10 11.61
C PRO A 583 -35.63 -7.26 12.26
N GLY A 584 -35.58 -7.27 13.59
CA GLY A 584 -34.32 -7.40 14.36
C GLY A 584 -33.49 -6.12 14.49
N LEU A 585 -34.00 -4.95 14.08
CA LEU A 585 -33.32 -3.66 14.27
C LEU A 585 -33.59 -3.06 15.67
N PHE A 586 -32.55 -2.54 16.30
CA PHE A 586 -32.57 -1.87 17.60
C PHE A 586 -31.96 -0.48 17.49
N VAL A 587 -32.40 0.45 18.33
CA VAL A 587 -31.87 1.81 18.40
C VAL A 587 -31.41 2.15 19.82
N ASN A 588 -30.31 2.87 19.91
CA ASN A 588 -29.95 3.60 21.12
C ASN A 588 -30.46 5.05 20.97
N PRO A 589 -31.55 5.44 21.66
CA PRO A 589 -32.18 6.75 21.48
C PRO A 589 -31.29 7.91 21.93
N GLU A 590 -30.47 7.72 22.98
CA GLU A 590 -29.55 8.75 23.49
C GLU A 590 -28.50 9.18 22.45
N LYS A 591 -28.00 8.22 21.66
CA LYS A 591 -26.90 8.44 20.70
C LYS A 591 -27.34 8.44 19.25
N ASN A 592 -28.64 8.22 18.98
CA ASN A 592 -29.20 8.02 17.65
C ASN A 592 -28.40 7.00 16.81
N LYS A 593 -28.06 5.84 17.39
CA LYS A 593 -27.27 4.77 16.74
C LYS A 593 -28.09 3.50 16.61
N TYR A 594 -28.06 2.88 15.42
CA TYR A 594 -28.78 1.64 15.14
C TYR A 594 -27.89 0.39 15.27
N TYR A 595 -28.52 -0.72 15.63
CA TYR A 595 -27.89 -2.02 15.82
C TYR A 595 -28.78 -3.14 15.30
N TYR A 596 -28.22 -4.03 14.49
CA TYR A 596 -28.93 -5.20 13.96
C TYR A 596 -28.60 -6.44 14.78
N LEU A 597 -29.62 -7.18 15.22
CA LEU A 597 -29.46 -8.43 15.98
C LEU A 597 -29.45 -9.64 15.03
N TYR A 598 -28.39 -10.43 15.09
CA TYR A 598 -28.28 -11.69 14.34
C TYR A 598 -27.53 -12.74 15.16
N ASN A 599 -28.09 -13.94 15.30
CA ASN A 599 -27.59 -15.05 16.13
C ASN A 599 -27.13 -14.63 17.54
N GLY A 600 -27.91 -13.76 18.19
CA GLY A 600 -27.62 -13.27 19.55
C GLY A 600 -26.54 -12.18 19.62
N HIS A 601 -25.94 -11.78 18.50
CA HIS A 601 -24.92 -10.74 18.42
C HIS A 601 -25.43 -9.47 17.74
N PHE A 602 -25.02 -8.31 18.26
CA PHE A 602 -25.38 -7.01 17.69
C PHE A 602 -24.31 -6.52 16.72
N PHE A 603 -24.69 -6.21 15.49
CA PHE A 603 -23.86 -5.44 14.57
C PHE A 603 -24.27 -3.97 14.59
N ARG A 604 -23.33 -3.05 14.41
CA ARG A 604 -23.69 -1.63 14.26
C ARG A 604 -24.23 -1.42 12.85
N ALA A 605 -25.30 -0.61 12.75
CA ALA A 605 -26.04 -0.46 11.50
C ALA A 605 -26.42 1.00 11.22
N GLU A 606 -26.74 1.27 9.95
CA GLU A 606 -27.25 2.53 9.43
C GLU A 606 -28.35 2.27 8.40
N ILE A 607 -29.43 3.06 8.44
CA ILE A 607 -30.52 2.96 7.47
C ILE A 607 -30.12 3.74 6.22
N ILE A 608 -30.17 3.08 5.06
CA ILE A 608 -30.04 3.73 3.75
C ILE A 608 -31.45 3.91 3.19
N SER A 609 -31.84 5.17 2.95
CA SER A 609 -33.13 5.49 2.35
C SER A 609 -33.22 5.06 0.88
N SER A 610 -34.44 4.85 0.37
CA SER A 610 -34.69 4.45 -1.02
C SER A 610 -34.25 5.49 -2.06
N ASP A 611 -34.15 6.76 -1.68
CA ASP A 611 -33.75 7.88 -2.53
C ASP A 611 -32.24 8.18 -2.51
N SER A 612 -31.49 7.57 -1.58
CA SER A 612 -30.04 7.75 -1.41
C SER A 612 -29.25 7.44 -2.68
N LYS A 613 -28.18 8.21 -2.93
CA LYS A 613 -27.25 7.96 -4.06
C LYS A 613 -26.53 6.62 -3.96
N SER A 614 -26.24 6.13 -2.76
CA SER A 614 -25.61 4.81 -2.57
C SER A 614 -26.59 3.66 -2.78
N ASN A 615 -27.89 3.93 -2.89
CA ASN A 615 -28.90 2.89 -3.01
C ASN A 615 -29.11 2.49 -4.48
N ALA A 616 -28.76 1.26 -4.84
CA ALA A 616 -28.99 0.69 -6.17
C ALA A 616 -30.38 0.08 -6.33
N VAL A 617 -31.16 0.04 -5.26
CA VAL A 617 -32.44 -0.64 -5.14
C VAL A 617 -33.50 0.38 -4.75
N ASN A 618 -34.70 0.33 -5.33
CA ASN A 618 -35.76 1.30 -5.02
C ASN A 618 -36.46 1.00 -3.68
N ARG A 619 -35.71 0.61 -2.64
CA ARG A 619 -36.20 0.22 -1.31
C ARG A 619 -35.21 0.63 -0.22
N ALA A 620 -35.72 0.90 0.98
CA ALA A 620 -34.84 1.15 2.12
C ALA A 620 -34.03 -0.11 2.46
N MET A 621 -32.79 0.07 2.92
CA MET A 621 -31.86 -1.02 3.22
C MET A 621 -31.12 -0.76 4.53
N LEU A 622 -30.52 -1.81 5.08
CA LEU A 622 -29.75 -1.72 6.32
C LEU A 622 -28.26 -1.97 6.04
N ARG A 623 -27.44 -0.93 6.14
CA ARG A 623 -25.98 -1.03 6.03
C ARG A 623 -25.42 -1.51 7.36
N ILE A 624 -24.57 -2.52 7.34
CA ILE A 624 -23.95 -3.10 8.52
C ILE A 624 -22.43 -3.00 8.38
N PHE A 625 -21.77 -2.65 9.49
CA PHE A 625 -20.34 -2.39 9.51
C PHE A 625 -19.66 -2.92 10.77
N THR A 626 -18.37 -3.21 10.66
CA THR A 626 -17.48 -3.52 11.78
C THR A 626 -17.01 -2.24 12.45
N LYS A 627 -16.31 -2.37 13.59
CA LYS A 627 -15.46 -1.29 14.06
C LYS A 627 -14.37 -1.05 13.02
N GLY A 628 -14.14 0.22 12.65
CA GLY A 628 -13.05 0.58 11.75
C GLY A 628 -11.67 0.52 12.41
N ASP A 629 -10.68 0.92 11.62
CA ASP A 629 -9.25 0.92 11.93
C ASP A 629 -8.66 2.34 11.87
N VAL A 630 -7.34 2.45 11.78
CA VAL A 630 -6.62 3.73 11.71
C VAL A 630 -6.81 4.47 10.38
N PHE A 631 -7.26 3.79 9.32
CA PHE A 631 -7.44 4.37 7.99
C PHE A 631 -8.90 4.62 7.62
N ARG A 632 -9.84 3.98 8.33
CA ARG A 632 -11.29 4.09 8.09
C ARG A 632 -12.08 3.92 9.38
N LYS A 633 -13.07 4.79 9.65
CA LYS A 633 -13.87 4.77 10.91
C LYS A 633 -14.77 3.55 11.04
N LYS A 634 -15.28 3.06 9.91
CA LYS A 634 -16.22 1.95 9.82
C LYS A 634 -15.90 1.17 8.55
N ASN A 635 -15.68 -0.13 8.69
CA ASN A 635 -15.52 -1.00 7.53
C ASN A 635 -16.86 -1.66 7.25
N ASP A 636 -17.37 -1.46 6.04
CA ASP A 636 -18.63 -2.06 5.63
C ASP A 636 -18.50 -3.57 5.59
N ILE A 637 -19.44 -4.26 6.23
CA ILE A 637 -19.60 -5.70 6.07
C ILE A 637 -20.46 -5.94 4.85
N THR A 638 -21.67 -5.37 4.86
CA THR A 638 -22.66 -5.58 3.80
C THR A 638 -23.85 -4.64 3.96
N THR A 639 -24.74 -4.64 2.97
CA THR A 639 -26.04 -3.99 3.03
C THR A 639 -27.13 -5.04 2.90
N ILE A 640 -27.97 -5.16 3.92
CA ILE A 640 -29.08 -6.11 4.00
C ILE A 640 -30.35 -5.50 3.41
N ILE A 641 -31.01 -6.28 2.57
CA ILE A 641 -32.31 -6.01 1.96
C ILE A 641 -33.29 -7.03 2.52
N PHE A 642 -34.47 -6.54 2.92
CA PHE A 642 -35.59 -7.34 3.37
C PHE A 642 -36.63 -7.37 2.25
N ASP A 643 -36.87 -8.56 1.69
CA ASP A 643 -37.80 -8.75 0.57
C ASP A 643 -38.92 -9.72 0.95
N GLU A 644 -40.16 -9.23 0.98
CA GLU A 644 -41.34 -10.06 1.25
C GLU A 644 -41.75 -10.80 -0.04
N LYS A 645 -41.59 -12.12 -0.06
CA LYS A 645 -41.85 -12.99 -1.22
C LYS A 645 -42.50 -14.28 -0.74
N ASN A 646 -43.57 -14.71 -1.40
CA ASN A 646 -44.27 -15.98 -1.11
C ASN A 646 -44.65 -16.18 0.38
N GLY A 647 -45.02 -15.11 1.09
CA GLY A 647 -45.43 -15.18 2.50
C GLY A 647 -44.28 -15.34 3.52
N ARG A 648 -43.02 -15.16 3.10
CA ARG A 648 -41.83 -15.09 3.96
C ARG A 648 -41.03 -13.81 3.71
N ILE A 649 -40.20 -13.41 4.67
CA ILE A 649 -39.25 -12.31 4.52
C ILE A 649 -37.88 -12.89 4.21
N GLU A 650 -37.35 -12.58 3.04
CA GLU A 650 -36.04 -13.02 2.56
C GLU A 650 -34.98 -11.94 2.84
N LEU A 651 -33.94 -12.30 3.58
CA LEU A 651 -32.79 -11.45 3.90
C LEU A 651 -31.67 -11.74 2.91
N LYS A 652 -31.32 -10.73 2.13
CA LYS A 652 -30.31 -10.82 1.08
C LYS A 652 -29.34 -9.68 1.25
N ASN A 653 -28.07 -9.87 0.92
CA ASN A 653 -27.24 -8.69 0.67
C ASN A 653 -27.63 -8.04 -0.67
N GLN A 654 -27.20 -6.79 -0.88
CA GLN A 654 -27.50 -6.06 -2.12
C GLN A 654 -27.02 -6.77 -3.39
N ILE A 655 -25.89 -7.49 -3.32
CA ILE A 655 -25.35 -8.24 -4.45
C ILE A 655 -26.26 -9.43 -4.79
N ASP A 656 -26.66 -10.22 -3.79
CA ASP A 656 -27.52 -11.39 -3.94
C ASP A 656 -28.91 -10.99 -4.46
N PHE A 657 -29.48 -9.92 -3.91
CA PHE A 657 -30.76 -9.39 -4.38
C PHE A 657 -30.73 -9.03 -5.86
N LEU A 658 -29.72 -8.25 -6.29
CA LEU A 658 -29.59 -7.84 -7.69
C LEU A 658 -29.20 -9.01 -8.60
N ALA A 659 -28.39 -9.95 -8.13
CA ALA A 659 -28.00 -11.16 -8.86
C ALA A 659 -29.23 -12.04 -9.15
N GLU A 660 -30.08 -12.28 -8.15
CA GLU A 660 -31.35 -13.00 -8.35
C GLU A 660 -32.30 -12.20 -9.25
N ARG A 661 -32.43 -10.89 -9.01
CA ARG A 661 -33.38 -10.04 -9.75
C ARG A 661 -33.04 -9.94 -11.24
N LEU A 662 -31.76 -9.75 -11.55
CA LEU A 662 -31.28 -9.56 -12.92
C LEU A 662 -30.91 -10.87 -13.59
N GLY A 663 -30.85 -11.99 -12.85
CA GLY A 663 -30.35 -13.26 -13.36
C GLY A 663 -28.90 -13.14 -13.80
N MET A 664 -28.02 -12.68 -12.92
CA MET A 664 -26.59 -12.45 -13.21
C MET A 664 -25.68 -13.01 -12.12
N ARG A 665 -24.41 -13.24 -12.47
CA ARG A 665 -23.39 -13.66 -11.51
C ARG A 665 -23.05 -12.52 -10.54
N LYS A 666 -22.79 -12.87 -9.28
CA LYS A 666 -22.46 -11.93 -8.20
C LYS A 666 -21.29 -10.99 -8.53
N GLY A 667 -20.27 -11.49 -9.25
CA GLY A 667 -19.12 -10.67 -9.67
C GLY A 667 -19.50 -9.51 -10.60
N ALA A 668 -20.41 -9.74 -11.55
CA ALA A 668 -20.89 -8.71 -12.46
C ALA A 668 -21.70 -7.63 -11.73
N ILE A 669 -22.54 -8.04 -10.78
CA ILE A 669 -23.30 -7.13 -9.91
C ILE A 669 -22.35 -6.30 -9.04
N SER A 670 -21.32 -6.92 -8.46
CA SER A 670 -20.34 -6.23 -7.64
C SER A 670 -19.64 -5.12 -8.44
N ASN A 671 -19.20 -5.42 -9.67
CA ASN A 671 -18.58 -4.43 -10.56
C ASN A 671 -19.53 -3.32 -10.98
N TYR A 672 -20.80 -3.66 -11.26
CA TYR A 672 -21.83 -2.66 -11.54
C TYR A 672 -22.00 -1.70 -10.36
N LEU A 673 -22.08 -2.21 -9.13
CA LEU A 673 -22.27 -1.40 -7.93
C LEU A 673 -21.08 -0.45 -7.68
N SER A 674 -19.84 -0.89 -7.91
CA SER A 674 -18.65 -0.05 -7.76
C SER A 674 -18.58 1.06 -8.81
N ASN A 675 -18.98 0.76 -10.05
CA ASN A 675 -18.86 1.70 -11.16
C ASN A 675 -20.10 2.56 -11.42
N ARG A 676 -21.24 2.24 -10.78
CA ARG A 676 -22.53 2.91 -11.04
C ARG A 676 -22.46 4.42 -10.94
N ILE A 677 -21.66 4.94 -10.02
CA ILE A 677 -21.52 6.37 -9.76
C ILE A 677 -20.94 7.16 -10.95
N TYR A 678 -20.29 6.49 -11.90
CA TYR A 678 -19.68 7.10 -13.09
C TYR A 678 -20.56 6.97 -14.33
N ASN A 679 -21.68 6.25 -14.26
CA ASN A 679 -22.54 5.95 -15.40
C ASN A 679 -23.22 7.20 -16.00
N SER A 680 -23.24 8.33 -15.28
CA SER A 680 -23.72 9.63 -15.80
C SER A 680 -22.71 10.33 -16.72
N ILE A 681 -21.46 9.90 -16.73
CA ILE A 681 -20.39 10.57 -17.48
C ILE A 681 -20.59 10.33 -18.98
N THR A 682 -20.88 11.41 -19.71
CA THR A 682 -20.96 11.37 -21.17
C THR A 682 -19.58 11.10 -21.77
N GLY A 683 -19.44 10.05 -22.58
CA GLY A 683 -18.16 9.71 -23.24
C GLY A 683 -17.16 8.99 -22.35
N LEU A 684 -17.62 8.34 -21.27
CA LEU A 684 -16.77 7.67 -20.29
C LEU A 684 -15.82 6.63 -20.89
N ASP A 685 -16.22 5.88 -21.92
CA ASP A 685 -15.30 4.96 -22.63
C ASP A 685 -14.03 5.66 -23.14
N THR A 686 -14.19 6.90 -23.64
CA THR A 686 -13.05 7.69 -24.14
C THR A 686 -12.16 8.11 -22.98
N ILE A 687 -12.75 8.65 -21.91
CA ILE A 687 -12.04 9.04 -20.68
C ILE A 687 -11.26 7.87 -20.12
N ARG A 688 -11.94 6.74 -19.92
CA ARG A 688 -11.36 5.52 -19.38
C ARG A 688 -10.23 5.00 -20.24
N ASN A 689 -10.41 4.91 -21.56
CA ASN A 689 -9.35 4.49 -22.47
C ASN A 689 -8.11 5.39 -22.37
N ILE A 690 -8.29 6.69 -22.18
CA ILE A 690 -7.18 7.64 -21.99
C ILE A 690 -6.50 7.40 -20.64
N VAL A 691 -7.28 7.23 -19.56
CA VAL A 691 -6.75 6.93 -18.21
C VAL A 691 -6.01 5.59 -18.20
N ASP A 692 -6.58 4.53 -18.76
CA ASP A 692 -5.97 3.20 -18.87
C ASP A 692 -4.61 3.28 -19.59
N GLN A 693 -4.52 4.05 -20.68
CA GLN A 693 -3.24 4.28 -21.36
C GLN A 693 -2.22 5.03 -20.49
N VAL A 694 -2.66 5.99 -19.68
CA VAL A 694 -1.79 6.66 -18.71
C VAL A 694 -1.32 5.69 -17.62
N LEU A 695 -2.21 4.84 -17.10
CA LEU A 695 -1.88 3.80 -16.12
C LEU A 695 -0.86 2.79 -16.68
N MET A 696 -1.07 2.31 -17.91
CA MET A 696 -0.13 1.42 -18.60
C MET A 696 1.24 2.05 -18.80
N SER A 697 1.29 3.37 -19.04
CA SER A 697 2.56 4.07 -19.19
C SER A 697 3.39 4.07 -17.92
N LYS A 698 2.76 3.83 -16.74
CA LYS A 698 3.35 3.91 -15.40
C LYS A 698 4.03 5.26 -15.08
N ARG A 699 3.86 6.27 -15.94
CA ARG A 699 4.45 7.61 -15.83
C ARG A 699 3.50 8.56 -15.12
N PHE A 700 3.45 8.42 -13.81
CA PHE A 700 2.71 9.34 -12.94
C PHE A 700 3.53 10.62 -12.74
N ILE A 701 2.91 11.78 -13.00
CA ILE A 701 3.57 13.08 -12.87
C ILE A 701 3.07 13.77 -11.60
N ILE A 702 3.99 14.28 -10.79
CA ILE A 702 3.68 15.17 -9.67
C ILE A 702 4.06 16.59 -10.10
N ALA A 703 3.10 17.52 -10.13
CA ALA A 703 3.41 18.88 -10.49
C ALA A 703 4.03 19.66 -9.32
N ASN A 704 5.01 20.51 -9.61
CA ASN A 704 5.56 21.43 -8.63
C ASN A 704 4.49 22.46 -8.21
N PRO A 705 4.45 22.85 -6.94
CA PRO A 705 3.46 23.81 -6.45
C PRO A 705 3.80 25.21 -6.97
N ARG A 706 2.81 26.11 -6.94
CA ARG A 706 2.99 27.51 -7.32
C ARG A 706 3.55 28.30 -6.15
N GLU A 707 4.66 28.99 -6.34
CA GLU A 707 5.08 30.05 -5.42
C GLU A 707 4.50 31.38 -5.93
N LYS A 708 3.28 31.73 -5.50
CA LYS A 708 2.71 33.08 -5.69
C LYS A 708 2.47 33.73 -4.34
N TYR A 709 3.41 34.57 -3.92
CA TYR A 709 3.21 35.44 -2.77
C TYR A 709 2.32 36.62 -3.17
N SER A 710 1.34 36.94 -2.33
CA SER A 710 0.65 38.23 -2.42
C SER A 710 1.61 39.37 -2.06
N PRO A 711 1.38 40.60 -2.57
CA PRO A 711 2.11 41.79 -2.13
C PRO A 711 2.05 41.94 -0.59
N PHE A 712 3.06 42.57 0.00
CA PHE A 712 3.09 42.87 1.42
C PHE A 712 1.88 43.75 1.80
N ILE A 713 1.21 43.43 2.90
CA ILE A 713 0.03 44.14 3.40
C ILE A 713 0.44 45.00 4.61
N ASP A 714 -0.04 46.24 4.69
CA ASP A 714 0.24 47.15 5.81
C ASP A 714 -0.33 46.62 7.13
N SER A 715 0.28 46.98 8.27
CA SER A 715 -0.13 46.43 9.57
C SER A 715 -1.54 46.84 10.02
N GLU A 716 -2.05 48.02 9.63
CA GLU A 716 -3.44 48.39 9.94
C GLU A 716 -4.45 47.55 9.14
N ASP A 717 -4.17 47.34 7.86
CA ASP A 717 -4.98 46.50 6.98
C ASP A 717 -4.99 45.03 7.44
N VAL A 718 -3.86 44.53 7.95
CA VAL A 718 -3.77 43.18 8.54
C VAL A 718 -4.67 43.06 9.77
N LYS A 719 -4.70 44.07 10.65
CA LYS A 719 -5.52 44.02 11.87
C LYS A 719 -7.01 43.95 11.57
N ASP A 720 -7.48 44.76 10.61
CA ASP A 720 -8.87 44.71 10.17
C ASP A 720 -9.20 43.39 9.43
N LEU A 721 -8.32 42.93 8.55
CA LEU A 721 -8.46 41.63 7.86
C LEU A 721 -8.62 40.46 8.84
N ILE A 722 -7.72 40.37 9.82
CA ILE A 722 -7.75 39.33 10.86
C ILE A 722 -9.01 39.46 11.73
N GLY A 723 -9.40 40.69 12.07
CA GLY A 723 -10.65 40.94 12.79
C GLY A 723 -11.86 40.35 12.07
N ARG A 724 -12.00 40.62 10.77
CA ARG A 724 -13.10 40.10 9.95
C ARG A 724 -13.07 38.57 9.78
N HIS A 725 -11.88 37.97 9.76
CA HIS A 725 -11.72 36.51 9.62
C HIS A 725 -12.04 35.76 10.92
N PHE A 726 -11.71 36.32 12.08
CA PHE A 726 -11.83 35.63 13.36
C PHE A 726 -13.12 35.91 14.12
N TYR A 727 -13.77 37.05 13.87
CA TYR A 727 -14.89 37.51 14.67
C TYR A 727 -16.12 37.80 13.82
N SER A 728 -17.31 37.51 14.39
CA SER A 728 -18.58 37.80 13.75
C SER A 728 -18.81 39.31 13.63
N SER A 729 -19.71 39.70 12.72
CA SER A 729 -20.12 41.09 12.55
C SER A 729 -20.57 41.75 13.87
N ARG A 730 -21.23 40.99 14.76
CA ARG A 730 -21.65 41.47 16.09
C ARG A 730 -20.46 41.94 16.93
N ILE A 731 -19.36 41.20 16.91
CA ILE A 731 -18.15 41.53 17.65
C ILE A 731 -17.42 42.69 16.98
N MET A 732 -17.28 42.66 15.64
CA MET A 732 -16.56 43.67 14.88
C MET A 732 -17.23 45.07 14.87
N TYR A 733 -18.56 45.14 14.92
CA TYR A 733 -19.30 46.41 14.92
C TYR A 733 -19.62 46.95 16.33
N SER A 734 -19.06 46.35 17.36
CA SER A 734 -19.18 46.82 18.75
C SER A 734 -17.96 47.67 19.15
N LYS A 735 -17.92 48.23 20.37
CA LYS A 735 -16.77 49.00 20.89
C LYS A 735 -15.53 48.13 21.21
N ASN A 736 -15.43 46.93 20.66
CA ASN A 736 -14.33 46.02 20.90
C ASN A 736 -13.12 46.37 20.02
N THR A 737 -11.91 46.22 20.56
CA THR A 737 -10.66 46.44 19.82
C THR A 737 -9.89 45.13 19.71
N VAL A 738 -9.47 44.77 18.50
CA VAL A 738 -8.58 43.63 18.24
C VAL A 738 -7.13 44.04 18.45
N GLU A 739 -6.36 43.25 19.18
CA GLU A 739 -4.91 43.42 19.36
C GLU A 739 -4.17 42.24 18.73
N LEU A 740 -3.02 42.52 18.13
CA LEU A 740 -2.14 41.51 17.53
C LEU A 740 -0.81 41.52 18.29
N SER A 741 -0.47 40.40 18.94
CA SER A 741 0.74 40.26 19.73
C SER A 741 1.64 39.18 19.12
N GLU A 742 2.92 39.50 18.88
CA GLU A 742 3.90 38.48 18.47
C GLU A 742 4.16 37.52 19.64
N LEU A 743 4.09 36.21 19.38
CA LEU A 743 4.14 35.18 20.41
C LEU A 743 5.42 35.25 21.28
N THR A 744 6.55 35.56 20.65
CA THR A 744 7.88 35.68 21.29
C THR A 744 8.03 36.93 22.17
N LYS A 745 7.20 37.96 21.96
CA LYS A 745 7.24 39.23 22.71
C LYS A 745 6.32 39.24 23.93
N LEU A 746 5.48 38.22 24.10
CA LEU A 746 4.62 38.07 25.27
C LEU A 746 5.44 37.68 26.51
N THR A 747 5.42 38.54 27.51
CA THR A 747 6.12 38.43 28.80
C THR A 747 5.15 38.29 29.97
N ASP A 748 5.65 38.15 31.20
CA ASP A 748 4.85 38.05 32.42
C ASP A 748 4.00 39.30 32.73
N SER A 749 4.32 40.44 32.11
CA SER A 749 3.52 41.67 32.23
C SER A 749 2.23 41.65 31.41
N HIS A 750 2.00 40.63 30.58
CA HIS A 750 0.79 40.51 29.77
C HIS A 750 -0.34 39.77 30.52
N PRO A 751 -1.61 40.05 30.19
CA PRO A 751 -2.76 39.37 30.79
C PRO A 751 -2.65 37.84 30.79
N LEU A 752 -3.16 37.19 31.85
CA LEU A 752 -3.09 35.74 32.03
C LEU A 752 -3.63 34.96 30.82
N TYR A 753 -4.70 35.46 30.18
CA TYR A 753 -5.30 34.81 29.02
C TYR A 753 -4.36 34.73 27.82
N LEU A 754 -3.54 35.75 27.58
CA LEU A 754 -2.52 35.75 26.53
C LEU A 754 -1.36 34.82 26.89
N ARG A 755 -0.98 34.76 28.17
CA ARG A 755 0.07 33.85 28.65
C ARG A 755 -0.36 32.38 28.54
N GLY A 756 -1.61 32.06 28.88
CA GLY A 756 -2.19 30.73 28.72
C GLY A 756 -2.32 30.32 27.25
N ALA A 757 -2.81 31.21 26.40
CA ALA A 757 -2.85 30.99 24.95
C ALA A 757 -1.44 30.78 24.37
N LYS A 758 -0.46 31.59 24.78
CA LYS A 758 0.95 31.43 24.42
C LYS A 758 1.46 30.03 24.76
N LEU A 759 1.27 29.59 26.00
CA LEU A 759 1.73 28.28 26.46
C LEU A 759 1.12 27.14 25.65
N ASN A 760 -0.19 27.20 25.37
CA ASN A 760 -0.88 26.19 24.56
C ASN A 760 -0.32 26.11 23.13
N VAL A 761 -0.10 27.26 22.50
CA VAL A 761 0.49 27.35 21.16
C VAL A 761 1.94 26.89 21.15
N GLU A 762 2.77 27.31 22.10
CA GLU A 762 4.16 26.89 22.22
C GLU A 762 4.27 25.37 22.42
N ASN A 763 3.41 24.78 23.26
CA ASN A 763 3.38 23.34 23.46
C ASN A 763 3.02 22.59 22.17
N ALA A 764 1.99 23.04 21.45
CA ALA A 764 1.58 22.43 20.18
C ALA A 764 2.68 22.55 19.11
N VAL A 765 3.26 23.75 18.94
CA VAL A 765 4.36 24.00 17.99
C VAL A 765 5.60 23.18 18.34
N ASN A 766 5.95 23.08 19.62
CA ASN A 766 7.09 22.29 20.07
C ASN A 766 6.87 20.79 19.82
N HIS A 767 5.68 20.26 20.09
CA HIS A 767 5.35 18.87 19.78
C HIS A 767 5.44 18.60 18.28
N LEU A 768 4.89 19.49 17.43
CA LEU A 768 5.00 19.37 15.98
C LEU A 768 6.45 19.40 15.49
N ASN A 769 7.25 20.37 15.94
CA ASN A 769 8.61 20.60 15.46
C ASN A 769 9.65 19.62 16.02
N ARG A 770 9.44 19.08 17.22
CA ARG A 770 10.40 18.18 17.89
C ARG A 770 10.05 16.71 17.74
N GLU A 771 8.77 16.38 17.58
CA GLU A 771 8.32 14.99 17.58
C GLU A 771 7.61 14.60 16.28
N VAL A 772 6.56 15.33 15.88
CA VAL A 772 5.69 14.92 14.76
C VAL A 772 6.39 14.98 13.41
N ILE A 773 6.73 16.19 12.96
CA ILE A 773 7.30 16.42 11.64
C ILE A 773 8.65 15.70 11.46
N PRO A 774 9.60 15.75 12.41
CA PRO A 774 10.87 15.03 12.25
C PRO A 774 10.70 13.52 12.11
N SER A 775 9.77 12.93 12.86
CA SER A 775 9.52 11.49 12.78
C SER A 775 8.89 11.11 11.44
N VAL A 776 7.95 11.91 10.94
CA VAL A 776 7.35 11.68 9.60
C VAL A 776 8.40 11.85 8.50
N ILE A 777 9.24 12.88 8.58
CA ILE A 777 10.36 13.07 7.64
C ILE A 777 11.28 11.85 7.64
N LYS A 778 11.56 11.26 8.80
CA LYS A 778 12.37 10.03 8.92
C LYS A 778 11.69 8.83 8.26
N GLU A 779 10.38 8.63 8.48
CA GLU A 779 9.60 7.56 7.84
C GLU A 779 9.60 7.72 6.30
N LEU A 780 9.36 8.94 5.80
CA LEU A 780 9.38 9.26 4.37
C LEU A 780 10.76 9.09 3.75
N SER A 781 11.82 9.48 4.46
CA SER A 781 13.21 9.38 3.98
C SER A 781 13.70 7.94 3.94
N SER A 782 13.36 7.14 4.95
CA SER A 782 13.69 5.71 4.98
C SER A 782 12.79 4.88 4.08
N PHE A 783 11.63 5.43 3.69
CA PHE A 783 10.55 4.74 2.99
C PHE A 783 10.29 3.37 3.62
N SER A 784 9.97 3.41 4.91
CA SER A 784 9.74 2.20 5.72
C SER A 784 8.60 1.36 5.17
N GLN A 785 8.54 0.07 5.53
CA GLN A 785 7.46 -0.82 5.08
C GLN A 785 6.08 -0.30 5.49
N ASN A 786 5.95 0.27 6.70
CA ASN A 786 4.69 0.87 7.16
C ASN A 786 4.31 2.09 6.31
N CYS A 787 5.29 2.94 5.95
CA CYS A 787 5.06 4.09 5.08
C CYS A 787 4.66 3.65 3.66
N GLU A 788 5.36 2.65 3.10
CA GLU A 788 5.02 2.10 1.79
C GLU A 788 3.60 1.50 1.78
N ASN A 789 3.28 0.65 2.76
CA ASN A 789 1.96 0.02 2.88
C ASN A 789 0.86 1.07 3.01
N TYR A 790 1.09 2.11 3.83
CA TYR A 790 0.16 3.23 3.97
C TYR A 790 -0.09 3.93 2.63
N LEU A 791 0.97 4.35 1.94
CA LEU A 791 0.83 5.09 0.69
C LEU A 791 0.22 4.22 -0.42
N ARG A 792 0.52 2.91 -0.44
CA ARG A 792 -0.09 1.93 -1.35
C ARG A 792 -1.61 1.84 -1.14
N ILE A 793 -2.06 1.79 0.12
CA ILE A 793 -3.49 1.79 0.48
C ILE A 793 -4.17 3.11 0.10
N VAL A 794 -3.57 4.26 0.43
CA VAL A 794 -4.16 5.57 0.17
C VAL A 794 -4.31 5.84 -1.32
N MET A 795 -3.22 5.60 -2.07
CA MET A 795 -3.15 5.88 -3.51
C MET A 795 -3.73 4.76 -4.37
N ASN A 796 -4.02 3.58 -3.80
CA ASN A 796 -4.49 2.41 -4.52
C ASN A 796 -3.60 2.04 -5.72
N THR A 797 -2.28 2.02 -5.50
CA THR A 797 -1.30 1.71 -6.55
C THR A 797 -0.08 0.99 -6.03
N ASP A 798 0.37 0.01 -6.79
CA ASP A 798 1.58 -0.76 -6.52
C ASP A 798 2.83 -0.14 -7.17
N ASN A 799 2.70 1.03 -7.83
CA ASN A 799 3.83 1.73 -8.45
C ASN A 799 4.73 2.37 -7.39
N VAL A 800 5.70 1.59 -6.90
CA VAL A 800 6.66 2.01 -5.86
C VAL A 800 7.49 3.23 -6.30
N GLU A 801 7.73 3.46 -7.59
CA GLU A 801 8.47 4.65 -8.07
C GLU A 801 7.69 5.92 -7.79
N PHE A 802 6.43 5.93 -8.22
CA PHE A 802 5.51 7.02 -7.92
C PHE A 802 5.37 7.23 -6.42
N LEU A 803 5.17 6.16 -5.62
CA LEU A 803 5.05 6.28 -4.17
C LEU A 803 6.32 6.88 -3.52
N ARG A 804 7.53 6.50 -3.98
CA ARG A 804 8.78 7.09 -3.50
C ARG A 804 8.93 8.55 -3.92
N SER A 805 8.57 8.88 -5.16
CA SER A 805 8.57 10.28 -5.63
C SER A 805 7.60 11.13 -4.83
N PHE A 806 6.40 10.60 -4.57
CA PHE A 806 5.39 11.23 -3.73
C PHE A 806 5.90 11.46 -2.31
N ALA A 807 6.49 10.42 -1.70
CA ALA A 807 7.06 10.51 -0.36
C ALA A 807 8.18 11.56 -0.27
N LEU A 808 9.04 11.64 -1.30
CA LEU A 808 10.10 12.64 -1.37
C LEU A 808 9.53 14.06 -1.50
N THR A 809 8.51 14.26 -2.34
CA THR A 809 7.84 15.56 -2.47
C THR A 809 7.19 15.97 -1.16
N LEU A 810 6.43 15.07 -0.52
CA LEU A 810 5.84 15.33 0.80
C LEU A 810 6.90 15.67 1.84
N LYS A 811 8.04 14.96 1.87
CA LYS A 811 9.17 15.28 2.76
C LYS A 811 9.64 16.72 2.56
N ASN A 812 9.85 17.14 1.31
CA ASN A 812 10.31 18.48 0.99
C ASN A 812 9.29 19.55 1.43
N TYR A 813 8.00 19.23 1.35
CA TYR A 813 6.93 20.10 1.80
C TYR A 813 6.97 20.23 3.32
N LEU A 814 7.14 19.12 4.04
CA LEU A 814 7.22 19.15 5.50
C LEU A 814 8.42 19.93 6.04
N ILE A 815 9.55 19.93 5.33
CA ILE A 815 10.71 20.78 5.69
C ILE A 815 10.34 22.28 5.62
N ARG A 816 9.55 22.66 4.61
CA ARG A 816 9.06 24.04 4.45
C ARG A 816 7.95 24.39 5.45
N THR A 817 7.01 23.48 5.70
CA THR A 817 5.97 23.59 6.74
C THR A 817 6.60 23.76 8.12
N GLN A 818 7.63 22.98 8.45
CA GLN A 818 8.39 23.13 9.71
C GLN A 818 9.03 24.53 9.82
N SER A 819 9.52 25.07 8.71
CA SER A 819 10.11 26.41 8.66
C SER A 819 9.07 27.54 8.80
N ALA A 820 7.80 27.28 8.49
CA ALA A 820 6.69 28.19 8.73
C ALA A 820 6.27 28.22 10.21
N LEU A 821 6.40 27.10 10.93
CA LEU A 821 6.08 26.95 12.36
C LEU A 821 7.12 27.58 13.32
N LYS A 822 7.87 28.61 12.90
CA LYS A 822 8.77 29.33 13.81
C LYS A 822 7.96 30.26 14.70
N LEU A 823 8.23 30.24 16.01
CA LEU A 823 7.46 31.02 17.00
C LEU A 823 7.40 32.52 16.69
N ASN A 824 8.45 33.11 16.09
CA ASN A 824 8.49 34.52 15.69
C ASN A 824 7.62 34.86 14.45
N LYS A 825 7.05 33.86 13.78
CA LYS A 825 6.06 34.05 12.70
C LYS A 825 4.62 33.91 13.20
N ILE A 826 4.43 33.52 14.45
CA ILE A 826 3.13 33.26 15.03
C ILE A 826 2.70 34.47 15.85
N HIS A 827 1.47 34.93 15.60
CA HIS A 827 0.87 36.06 16.29
C HIS A 827 -0.45 35.63 16.94
N LEU A 828 -0.68 36.10 18.16
CA LEU A 828 -1.96 35.97 18.83
C LEU A 828 -2.83 37.18 18.49
N ALA A 829 -4.05 36.93 18.04
CA ALA A 829 -5.09 37.92 17.90
C ALA A 829 -6.06 37.79 19.09
N SER A 830 -6.34 38.88 19.78
CA SER A 830 -7.26 38.89 20.91
C SER A 830 -8.04 40.18 21.01
N LEU A 831 -9.26 40.10 21.50
CA LEU A 831 -10.03 41.26 21.92
C LEU A 831 -9.48 41.79 23.25
N VAL A 832 -9.32 43.10 23.35
CA VAL A 832 -9.02 43.80 24.60
C VAL A 832 -10.19 43.58 25.56
N LYS A 833 -9.92 43.06 26.77
CA LYS A 833 -10.92 42.70 27.78
C LYS A 833 -10.78 43.55 29.02
N GLU A 834 -11.90 43.82 29.67
CA GLU A 834 -11.95 44.44 30.99
C GLU A 834 -11.63 43.42 32.11
N PRO A 835 -10.92 43.83 33.17
CA PRO A 835 -10.64 42.98 34.32
C PRO A 835 -11.92 42.72 35.15
N LEU A 836 -12.02 41.52 35.73
CA LEU A 836 -13.07 41.16 36.68
C LEU A 836 -12.67 41.65 38.07
N THR A 837 -13.21 42.80 38.49
CA THR A 837 -12.95 43.41 39.80
C THR A 837 -13.71 42.74 40.95
N ASP A 838 -14.79 42.01 40.63
CA ASP A 838 -15.79 41.56 41.61
C ASP A 838 -15.39 40.26 42.36
N HIS A 839 -14.24 39.66 41.99
CA HIS A 839 -13.78 38.36 42.49
C HIS A 839 -12.32 38.37 42.98
N MET A 840 -11.70 39.54 43.11
CA MET A 840 -10.32 39.65 43.62
C MET A 840 -10.31 39.53 45.15
N LEU A 841 -9.68 38.48 45.70
CA LEU A 841 -9.41 38.43 47.15
C LEU A 841 -8.19 39.32 47.48
N PRO A 842 -8.12 39.90 48.70
CA PRO A 842 -6.95 40.67 49.11
C PRO A 842 -5.70 39.78 49.12
N GLY A 843 -4.75 40.06 48.22
CA GLY A 843 -3.51 39.30 48.06
C GLY A 843 -3.41 38.45 46.78
N ASP A 844 -4.45 38.40 45.95
CA ASP A 844 -4.39 37.70 44.66
C ASP A 844 -3.48 38.44 43.65
N GLU A 845 -2.43 37.77 43.18
CA GLU A 845 -1.53 38.27 42.13
C GLU A 845 -2.13 38.12 40.70
N ILE A 846 -3.28 37.46 40.56
CA ILE A 846 -3.85 37.03 39.27
C ILE A 846 -5.14 37.80 38.94
N VAL A 847 -5.10 38.62 37.89
CA VAL A 847 -6.27 39.37 37.38
C VAL A 847 -7.00 38.57 36.29
N HIS A 848 -8.24 38.14 36.57
CA HIS A 848 -9.12 37.48 35.62
C HIS A 848 -9.85 38.49 34.71
N HIS A 849 -10.25 38.07 33.51
CA HIS A 849 -10.90 38.93 32.52
C HIS A 849 -12.23 38.31 32.06
N ARG A 850 -13.23 39.13 31.78
CA ARG A 850 -14.54 38.62 31.32
C ARG A 850 -14.42 38.10 29.87
N PRO A 851 -14.86 36.86 29.56
CA PRO A 851 -14.89 36.40 28.18
C PRO A 851 -15.91 37.21 27.36
N ILE A 852 -15.52 37.63 26.16
CA ILE A 852 -16.37 38.40 25.24
C ILE A 852 -17.18 37.47 24.32
N LEU A 853 -16.57 36.38 23.87
CA LEU A 853 -17.22 35.37 23.04
C LEU A 853 -18.17 34.50 23.88
N THR A 854 -19.31 34.12 23.31
CA THR A 854 -20.18 33.08 23.89
C THR A 854 -19.51 31.70 23.79
N GLU A 855 -20.05 30.71 24.50
CA GLU A 855 -19.57 29.32 24.40
C GLU A 855 -19.71 28.76 22.97
N GLU A 856 -20.81 29.08 22.29
CA GLU A 856 -21.03 28.71 20.89
C GLU A 856 -20.04 29.41 19.95
N GLU A 857 -19.81 30.72 20.10
CA GLU A 857 -18.84 31.48 19.30
C GLU A 857 -17.38 31.01 19.52
N ARG A 858 -17.07 30.48 20.71
CA ARG A 858 -15.78 29.83 20.96
C ARG A 858 -15.66 28.51 20.21
N ASN A 859 -16.69 27.67 20.28
CA ASN A 859 -16.71 26.31 19.72
C ASN A 859 -16.83 26.26 18.18
N PHE A 860 -17.34 27.33 17.53
CA PHE A 860 -17.54 27.38 16.08
C PHE A 860 -16.85 28.58 15.41
N GLY A 861 -16.37 28.42 14.18
CA GLY A 861 -15.67 29.46 13.40
C GLY A 861 -14.14 29.35 13.43
N THR A 862 -13.46 30.26 12.73
CA THR A 862 -12.02 30.19 12.42
C THR A 862 -11.12 30.34 13.65
N LEU A 863 -10.24 29.36 13.90
CA LEU A 863 -9.28 29.36 15.01
C LEU A 863 -7.94 30.02 14.63
N ALA A 864 -7.47 29.80 13.41
CA ALA A 864 -6.21 30.33 12.93
C ALA A 864 -6.33 30.75 11.46
N PHE A 865 -5.37 31.56 11.00
CA PHE A 865 -5.34 32.04 9.62
C PHE A 865 -3.90 32.34 9.21
N ALA A 866 -3.48 31.80 8.07
CA ALA A 866 -2.21 32.05 7.44
C ALA A 866 -2.27 33.23 6.45
N LEU A 867 -1.40 34.22 6.65
CA LEU A 867 -1.21 35.30 5.71
C LEU A 867 -0.17 34.89 4.64
N LEU A 868 -0.61 34.81 3.38
CA LEU A 868 0.18 34.33 2.24
C LEU A 868 0.98 35.44 1.52
N ASP A 869 1.26 36.52 2.23
CA ASP A 869 2.19 37.55 1.77
C ASP A 869 3.65 37.13 2.02
N ARG A 870 4.62 37.97 1.66
CA ARG A 870 6.05 37.68 1.91
C ARG A 870 6.40 37.50 3.39
N SER A 871 5.53 37.91 4.33
CA SER A 871 5.78 37.75 5.76
C SER A 871 5.52 36.32 6.24
N GLY A 872 4.55 35.62 5.64
CA GLY A 872 4.20 34.24 5.99
C GLY A 872 3.82 34.09 7.47
N LYS A 873 3.09 35.06 8.01
CA LYS A 873 2.64 35.09 9.41
C LYS A 873 1.42 34.20 9.60
N ILE A 874 1.37 33.50 10.73
CA ILE A 874 0.21 32.72 11.16
C ILE A 874 -0.43 33.42 12.35
N PHE A 875 -1.71 33.76 12.23
CA PHE A 875 -2.48 34.37 13.29
C PHE A 875 -3.34 33.32 13.98
N ILE A 876 -3.47 33.42 15.31
CA ILE A 876 -4.27 32.50 16.12
C ILE A 876 -5.23 33.32 16.97
N ASN A 877 -6.51 32.96 16.95
CA ASN A 877 -7.53 33.57 17.78
C ASN A 877 -7.36 33.10 19.25
N ALA A 878 -6.73 33.93 20.08
CA ALA A 878 -6.48 33.62 21.47
C ALA A 878 -7.77 33.57 22.30
N ASP A 879 -8.84 34.25 21.88
CA ASP A 879 -10.12 34.25 22.59
C ASP A 879 -10.86 32.92 22.51
N LYS A 880 -10.56 32.13 21.47
CA LYS A 880 -11.03 30.73 21.34
C LYS A 880 -10.22 29.75 22.18
N LEU A 881 -9.03 30.13 22.64
CA LEU A 881 -8.18 29.34 23.54
C LEU A 881 -8.38 29.73 25.02
N TYR A 882 -9.20 30.74 25.30
CA TYR A 882 -9.40 31.30 26.62
C TYR A 882 -10.68 30.77 27.30
N PHE A 883 -10.52 30.17 28.49
CA PHE A 883 -11.62 29.76 29.37
C PHE A 883 -11.33 30.22 30.79
N VAL A 884 -12.26 30.95 31.40
CA VAL A 884 -12.25 31.25 32.84
C VAL A 884 -13.63 30.98 33.40
N ASP A 885 -13.73 30.05 34.35
CA ASP A 885 -14.87 29.97 35.26
C ASP A 885 -14.53 30.83 36.50
N PRO A 886 -15.22 31.97 36.69
CA PRO A 886 -14.96 32.87 37.81
C PRO A 886 -15.31 32.26 39.18
N THR A 887 -15.97 31.09 39.22
CA THR A 887 -16.35 30.40 40.47
C THR A 887 -15.35 29.33 40.92
N HIS A 888 -14.39 28.94 40.05
CA HIS A 888 -13.36 27.93 40.35
C HIS A 888 -11.99 28.33 39.74
N PRO A 889 -11.33 29.38 40.27
CA PRO A 889 -10.07 29.91 39.73
C PRO A 889 -8.94 28.87 39.65
N ASP A 890 -9.01 27.82 40.47
CA ASP A 890 -7.95 26.80 40.61
C ASP A 890 -8.08 25.61 39.62
N GLN A 891 -9.19 25.52 38.87
CA GLN A 891 -9.53 24.34 38.04
C GLN A 891 -9.65 24.63 36.53
N THR A 892 -9.39 25.85 36.06
CA THR A 892 -9.93 26.33 34.77
C THR A 892 -8.89 26.40 33.64
N MET A 893 -8.39 25.23 33.23
CA MET A 893 -7.86 25.00 31.87
C MET A 893 -8.27 23.61 31.35
N ARG A 894 -9.52 23.19 31.57
CA ARG A 894 -10.00 21.88 31.11
C ARG A 894 -11.27 21.97 30.29
N GLN A 895 -11.12 22.36 29.03
CA GLN A 895 -11.74 21.62 27.93
C GLN A 895 -10.73 21.56 26.79
N VAL A 896 -10.49 20.35 26.27
CA VAL A 896 -9.71 20.15 25.05
C VAL A 896 -10.47 20.91 23.95
N PRO A 897 -9.85 21.86 23.23
CA PRO A 897 -10.54 22.55 22.17
C PRO A 897 -11.14 21.54 21.18
N VAL A 898 -12.34 21.86 20.66
CA VAL A 898 -13.10 21.07 19.68
C VAL A 898 -12.35 20.94 18.34
N LEU A 899 -11.12 21.48 18.24
CA LEU A 899 -10.16 21.29 17.17
C LEU A 899 -8.78 21.08 17.80
N SER A 900 -8.08 20.01 17.40
CA SER A 900 -6.67 19.81 17.69
C SER A 900 -5.90 21.03 17.17
N LEU A 901 -5.41 21.87 18.10
CA LEU A 901 -4.57 23.04 17.78
C LEU A 901 -3.39 22.62 16.89
N SER A 902 -2.86 21.42 17.09
CA SER A 902 -1.81 20.82 16.27
C SER A 902 -2.25 20.61 14.81
N SER A 903 -3.43 20.05 14.57
CA SER A 903 -3.97 19.80 13.22
C SER A 903 -4.23 21.12 12.49
N THR A 904 -4.78 22.11 13.21
CA THR A 904 -5.00 23.47 12.68
C THR A 904 -3.68 24.15 12.33
N LEU A 905 -2.70 24.16 13.24
CA LEU A 905 -1.38 24.74 12.99
C LEU A 905 -0.66 24.09 11.82
N LEU A 906 -0.80 22.77 11.66
CA LEU A 906 -0.20 22.04 10.56
C LEU A 906 -0.87 22.40 9.22
N HIS A 907 -2.19 22.57 9.20
CA HIS A 907 -2.95 23.09 8.05
C HIS A 907 -2.48 24.50 7.66
N GLU A 908 -2.50 25.46 8.60
CA GLU A 908 -2.07 26.85 8.34
C GLU A 908 -0.60 26.95 7.90
N ALA A 909 0.28 26.18 8.55
CA ALA A 909 1.68 26.14 8.17
C ALA A 909 1.90 25.52 6.79
N SER A 910 1.01 24.65 6.32
CA SER A 910 1.07 24.08 4.98
C SER A 910 0.73 25.13 3.92
N HIS A 911 -0.23 26.03 4.19
CA HIS A 911 -0.47 27.19 3.34
C HIS A 911 0.77 28.08 3.24
N VAL A 912 1.42 28.44 4.35
CA VAL A 912 2.63 29.29 4.32
C VAL A 912 3.81 28.58 3.67
N GLY A 913 4.01 27.30 3.98
CA GLY A 913 5.14 26.51 3.52
C GLY A 913 5.12 26.27 2.01
N MET A 914 3.93 26.11 1.42
CA MET A 914 3.78 25.64 0.04
C MET A 914 2.77 26.40 -0.83
N MET A 915 2.08 27.40 -0.29
CA MET A 915 1.00 28.12 -0.98
C MET A 915 -0.09 27.17 -1.47
N THR A 916 -0.40 26.14 -0.68
CA THR A 916 -1.52 25.24 -0.96
C THR A 916 -2.84 26.00 -0.90
N SER A 917 -3.83 25.56 -1.67
CA SER A 917 -5.17 26.16 -1.66
C SER A 917 -6.15 25.30 -0.89
N ASP A 918 -7.19 25.92 -0.34
CA ASP A 918 -8.36 25.22 0.18
C ASP A 918 -9.24 24.79 -0.98
N ILE A 919 -8.93 23.64 -1.56
CA ILE A 919 -9.75 23.08 -2.65
C ILE A 919 -11.00 22.43 -2.04
N VAL A 920 -10.78 21.56 -1.05
CA VAL A 920 -11.83 20.83 -0.34
C VAL A 920 -11.44 20.71 1.13
N TYR A 921 -12.34 21.11 2.04
CA TYR A 921 -12.16 20.86 3.46
C TYR A 921 -12.47 19.41 3.81
N PHE A 922 -11.52 18.71 4.43
CA PHE A 922 -11.78 17.41 5.00
C PHE A 922 -12.58 17.55 6.29
N PRO A 923 -13.60 16.70 6.48
CA PRO A 923 -14.42 16.76 7.69
C PRO A 923 -13.59 16.36 8.91
N LEU A 924 -14.06 16.84 10.08
CA LEU A 924 -13.47 16.59 11.38
C LEU A 924 -14.46 15.83 12.27
N GLU A 925 -14.00 14.94 13.14
CA GLU A 925 -14.79 14.32 14.22
C GLU A 925 -14.00 14.39 15.52
N ASP A 926 -14.67 14.74 16.62
CA ASP A 926 -14.05 14.97 17.93
C ASP A 926 -12.83 15.92 17.86
N GLY A 927 -12.86 16.85 16.89
CA GLY A 927 -11.84 17.87 16.69
C GLY A 927 -10.57 17.46 15.96
N ASP A 928 -10.55 16.30 15.32
CA ASP A 928 -9.44 15.92 14.44
C ASP A 928 -9.95 15.41 13.10
N PHE A 929 -9.07 15.35 12.09
CA PHE A 929 -9.45 14.88 10.76
C PHE A 929 -10.07 13.48 10.84
N ILE A 930 -11.01 13.19 9.93
CA ILE A 930 -11.40 11.80 9.77
C ILE A 930 -10.22 10.99 9.18
N PRO A 931 -10.19 9.66 9.35
CA PRO A 931 -9.17 8.82 8.74
C PRO A 931 -9.08 8.99 7.21
N VAL A 932 -7.89 8.80 6.63
CA VAL A 932 -7.62 9.17 5.24
C VAL A 932 -8.54 8.55 4.20
N LEU A 933 -8.98 7.31 4.36
CA LEU A 933 -9.84 6.69 3.35
C LEU A 933 -11.24 7.32 3.36
N ASP A 934 -11.76 7.67 4.54
CA ASP A 934 -13.04 8.39 4.62
C ASP A 934 -12.90 9.83 4.09
N ALA A 935 -11.76 10.50 4.37
CA ALA A 935 -11.48 11.85 3.86
C ALA A 935 -11.34 11.87 2.33
N LYS A 936 -10.69 10.86 1.76
CA LYS A 936 -10.57 10.66 0.31
C LYS A 936 -11.94 10.51 -0.34
N ASP A 937 -12.79 9.64 0.21
CA ASP A 937 -14.13 9.39 -0.33
C ASP A 937 -15.00 10.67 -0.29
N ASP A 938 -14.92 11.45 0.80
CA ASP A 938 -15.60 12.74 0.92
C ASP A 938 -15.07 13.79 -0.07
N MET A 939 -13.74 13.85 -0.26
CA MET A 939 -13.11 14.77 -1.22
C MET A 939 -13.61 14.51 -2.65
N ILE A 940 -13.61 13.24 -3.07
CA ILE A 940 -14.06 12.84 -4.41
C ILE A 940 -15.53 13.21 -4.61
N GLU A 941 -16.39 13.01 -3.59
CA GLU A 941 -17.80 13.38 -3.66
C GLU A 941 -18.01 14.91 -3.77
N LYS A 942 -17.23 15.71 -3.03
CA LYS A 942 -17.28 17.17 -3.11
C LYS A 942 -16.81 17.68 -4.47
N ILE A 943 -15.75 17.11 -5.04
CA ILE A 943 -15.31 17.40 -6.41
C ILE A 943 -16.43 17.07 -7.40
N ARG A 944 -16.99 15.87 -7.32
CA ARG A 944 -18.06 15.40 -8.22
C ARG A 944 -19.28 16.30 -8.20
N THR A 945 -19.67 16.79 -7.02
CA THR A 945 -20.83 17.67 -6.84
C THR A 945 -20.51 19.15 -7.05
N GLY A 946 -19.27 19.50 -7.42
CA GLY A 946 -18.85 20.88 -7.64
C GLY A 946 -18.79 21.74 -6.38
N LYS A 947 -18.78 21.13 -5.19
CA LYS A 947 -18.65 21.78 -3.87
C LYS A 947 -17.19 22.07 -3.53
N VAL A 948 -16.51 22.72 -4.46
CA VAL A 948 -15.12 23.19 -4.33
C VAL A 948 -15.13 24.59 -3.73
N VAL A 949 -14.22 24.85 -2.79
CA VAL A 949 -14.09 26.14 -2.09
C VAL A 949 -13.42 27.15 -3.03
N GLU A 950 -12.11 26.98 -3.32
CA GLU A 950 -11.37 27.88 -4.22
C GLU A 950 -11.43 27.43 -5.70
N LYS A 951 -12.50 27.80 -6.41
CA LYS A 951 -12.78 27.35 -7.79
C LYS A 951 -11.72 27.78 -8.82
N SER A 952 -11.15 28.98 -8.70
CA SER A 952 -10.12 29.49 -9.63
C SER A 952 -8.84 28.69 -9.51
N ASP A 953 -8.40 28.45 -8.28
CA ASP A 953 -7.18 27.72 -7.98
C ASP A 953 -7.35 26.26 -8.38
N PHE A 954 -8.49 25.65 -8.08
CA PHE A 954 -8.80 24.30 -8.52
C PHE A 954 -8.78 24.16 -10.06
N LYS A 955 -9.40 25.09 -10.79
CA LYS A 955 -9.40 25.07 -12.26
C LYS A 955 -7.98 25.09 -12.81
N GLU A 956 -7.13 25.94 -12.23
CA GLU A 956 -5.78 26.15 -12.70
C GLU A 956 -4.85 25.00 -12.31
N LEU A 957 -5.02 24.45 -11.11
CA LEU A 957 -4.35 23.24 -10.65
C LEU A 957 -4.62 22.04 -11.57
N ASN A 958 -5.87 21.87 -12.01
CA ASN A 958 -6.25 20.81 -12.95
C ASN A 958 -5.61 21.02 -14.33
N LYS A 959 -5.61 22.25 -14.85
CA LYS A 959 -4.89 22.57 -16.10
C LYS A 959 -3.40 22.22 -16.04
N GLN A 960 -2.75 22.53 -14.92
CA GLN A 960 -1.33 22.22 -14.74
C GLN A 960 -1.04 20.72 -14.80
N TYR A 961 -1.90 19.91 -14.21
CA TYR A 961 -1.77 18.46 -14.26
C TYR A 961 -2.07 17.91 -15.65
N LEU A 962 -3.25 18.21 -16.19
CA LEU A 962 -3.74 17.68 -17.47
C LEU A 962 -2.85 18.08 -18.64
N SER A 963 -2.27 19.29 -18.62
CA SER A 963 -1.37 19.74 -19.69
C SER A 963 -0.02 19.02 -19.73
N ARG A 964 0.43 18.38 -18.64
CA ARG A 964 1.73 17.69 -18.59
C ARG A 964 1.69 16.29 -19.20
N ILE A 965 0.52 15.65 -19.20
CA ILE A 965 0.33 14.32 -19.76
C ILE A 965 -0.23 14.50 -21.18
N SER A 966 0.52 14.06 -22.20
CA SER A 966 0.16 14.26 -23.62
C SER A 966 -1.24 13.73 -23.95
N LEU A 967 -1.59 12.57 -23.38
CA LEU A 967 -2.89 11.93 -23.54
C LEU A 967 -4.04 12.78 -22.96
N TYR A 968 -3.86 13.40 -21.79
CA TYR A 968 -4.86 14.31 -21.22
C TYR A 968 -4.92 15.66 -21.92
N ARG A 969 -3.77 16.19 -22.37
CA ARG A 969 -3.67 17.49 -23.05
C ARG A 969 -4.59 17.59 -24.27
N GLY A 970 -4.68 16.51 -25.05
CA GLY A 970 -5.56 16.44 -26.23
C GLY A 970 -7.07 16.49 -25.91
N HIS A 971 -7.45 16.23 -24.65
CA HIS A 971 -8.85 16.11 -24.21
C HIS A 971 -9.16 16.97 -22.98
N MET A 972 -8.37 18.01 -22.73
CA MET A 972 -8.41 18.79 -21.49
C MET A 972 -9.81 19.33 -21.16
N ASP A 973 -10.49 19.96 -22.12
CA ASP A 973 -11.84 20.52 -21.90
C ASP A 973 -12.87 19.46 -21.50
N HIS A 974 -12.69 18.23 -21.97
CA HIS A 974 -13.53 17.11 -21.59
C HIS A 974 -13.25 16.69 -20.15
N PHE A 975 -11.98 16.55 -19.75
CA PHE A 975 -11.60 16.19 -18.37
C PHE A 975 -11.93 17.24 -17.32
N MET A 976 -12.03 18.52 -17.68
CA MET A 976 -12.29 19.61 -16.74
C MET A 976 -13.72 19.63 -16.15
N LYS A 977 -14.60 18.70 -16.54
CA LYS A 977 -15.94 18.55 -15.95
C LYS A 977 -15.85 17.91 -14.55
N PRO A 978 -16.68 18.32 -13.57
CA PRO A 978 -16.61 17.82 -12.19
C PRO A 978 -16.64 16.29 -12.05
N GLU A 979 -17.52 15.61 -12.80
CA GLU A 979 -17.65 14.16 -12.76
C GLU A 979 -16.40 13.44 -13.30
N ASN A 980 -15.73 14.03 -14.29
CA ASN A 980 -14.53 13.49 -14.93
C ASN A 980 -13.29 13.69 -14.05
N LEU A 981 -13.21 14.83 -13.35
CA LEU A 981 -12.18 15.07 -12.33
C LEU A 981 -12.35 14.12 -11.13
N ALA A 982 -13.59 13.83 -10.73
CA ALA A 982 -13.86 12.83 -9.69
C ALA A 982 -13.45 11.43 -10.16
N TYR A 983 -13.72 11.06 -11.41
CA TYR A 983 -13.25 9.80 -12.00
C TYR A 983 -11.72 9.71 -11.98
N LEU A 984 -11.02 10.76 -12.41
CA LEU A 984 -9.56 10.83 -12.33
C LEU A 984 -9.06 10.67 -10.90
N ALA A 985 -9.67 11.33 -9.91
CA ALA A 985 -9.26 11.23 -8.51
C ALA A 985 -9.43 9.82 -7.92
N SER A 986 -10.32 9.01 -8.49
CA SER A 986 -10.56 7.62 -8.08
C SER A 986 -9.67 6.59 -8.80
N HIS A 987 -9.23 6.86 -10.03
CA HIS A 987 -8.56 5.87 -10.89
C HIS A 987 -7.12 6.24 -11.27
N ASP A 988 -6.75 7.52 -11.27
CA ASP A 988 -5.38 7.98 -11.54
C ASP A 988 -4.68 8.32 -10.21
N PRO A 989 -3.78 7.44 -9.70
CA PRO A 989 -3.08 7.68 -8.44
C PRO A 989 -2.17 8.92 -8.51
N GLY A 990 -1.66 9.26 -9.70
CA GLY A 990 -0.88 10.47 -9.91
C GLY A 990 -1.72 11.73 -9.72
N TYR A 991 -2.95 11.74 -10.22
CA TYR A 991 -3.87 12.86 -10.05
C TYR A 991 -4.36 12.98 -8.61
N LEU A 992 -4.67 11.86 -7.95
CA LEU A 992 -4.99 11.85 -6.52
C LEU A 992 -3.83 12.40 -5.67
N GLY A 993 -2.59 11.96 -5.95
CA GLY A 993 -1.40 12.48 -5.29
C GLY A 993 -1.18 13.97 -5.56
N HIS A 994 -1.45 14.42 -6.78
CA HIS A 994 -1.41 15.83 -7.13
C HIS A 994 -2.43 16.66 -6.35
N LEU A 995 -3.66 16.16 -6.15
CA LEU A 995 -4.65 16.83 -5.30
C LEU A 995 -4.19 16.90 -3.84
N LEU A 996 -3.78 15.77 -3.26
CA LEU A 996 -3.39 15.68 -1.84
C LEU A 996 -2.17 16.54 -1.49
N LEU A 997 -1.22 16.69 -2.42
CA LEU A 997 -0.04 17.53 -2.20
C LEU A 997 -0.34 19.03 -2.32
N ASN A 998 -1.40 19.42 -3.03
CA ASN A 998 -1.70 20.84 -3.27
C ASN A 998 -2.87 21.37 -2.40
N THR A 999 -3.38 20.56 -1.48
CA THR A 999 -4.33 20.97 -0.44
C THR A 999 -3.65 20.97 0.94
N ALA A 1000 -3.90 22.02 1.73
CA ALA A 1000 -3.36 22.11 3.09
C ALA A 1000 -3.84 20.95 3.97
N ASP A 1001 -5.13 20.62 3.86
CA ASP A 1001 -5.75 19.46 4.51
C ASP A 1001 -5.11 18.13 4.11
N GLY A 1002 -4.74 17.98 2.82
CA GLY A 1002 -4.03 16.81 2.32
C GLY A 1002 -2.70 16.60 3.02
N ILE A 1003 -1.87 17.65 3.10
CA ILE A 1003 -0.56 17.59 3.77
C ILE A 1003 -0.74 17.32 5.28
N ALA A 1004 -1.67 18.00 5.94
CA ALA A 1004 -1.92 17.85 7.37
C ALA A 1004 -2.38 16.43 7.72
N LEU A 1005 -3.36 15.91 6.97
CA LEU A 1005 -3.90 14.57 7.12
C LEU A 1005 -2.84 13.48 6.91
N LEU A 1006 -2.10 13.54 5.79
CA LEU A 1006 -1.05 12.57 5.49
C LEU A 1006 0.03 12.54 6.58
N THR A 1007 0.42 13.70 7.09
CA THR A 1007 1.43 13.80 8.16
C THR A 1007 0.94 13.13 9.44
N ARG A 1008 -0.30 13.42 9.86
CA ARG A 1008 -0.88 12.81 11.05
C ARG A 1008 -0.99 11.30 10.91
N ASP A 1009 -1.48 10.83 9.77
CA ASP A 1009 -1.71 9.39 9.56
C ASP A 1009 -0.39 8.62 9.47
N ILE A 1010 0.64 9.16 8.80
CA ILE A 1010 1.98 8.55 8.79
C ILE A 1010 2.57 8.53 10.20
N TYR A 1011 2.39 9.62 10.97
CA TYR A 1011 2.82 9.70 12.36
C TYR A 1011 2.19 8.61 13.24
N GLN A 1012 0.89 8.34 13.06
CA GLN A 1012 0.17 7.30 13.80
C GLN A 1012 0.55 5.89 13.29
N ASN A 1013 0.62 5.70 11.98
CA ASN A 1013 0.84 4.39 11.37
C ASN A 1013 2.23 3.80 11.67
N ARG A 1014 3.24 4.64 11.93
CA ARG A 1014 4.57 4.14 12.32
C ARG A 1014 4.56 3.25 13.58
N LEU A 1015 3.55 3.40 14.44
CA LEU A 1015 3.44 2.66 15.70
C LEU A 1015 2.76 1.31 15.54
N VAL A 1016 2.20 1.03 14.35
CA VAL A 1016 1.59 -0.26 14.02
C VAL A 1016 2.72 -1.27 13.83
N LYS A 1017 2.79 -2.26 14.72
CA LYS A 1017 3.69 -3.41 14.54
C LYS A 1017 3.09 -4.33 13.48
N ASP A 1018 3.93 -4.83 12.57
CA ASP A 1018 3.55 -5.79 11.53
C ASP A 1018 2.56 -6.83 12.09
N ALA A 1019 1.35 -6.85 11.55
CA ALA A 1019 0.33 -7.87 11.83
C ALA A 1019 0.53 -9.06 10.89
#